data_AF-A0A3M1AZ90-F1
#
_entry.id   AF-A0A3M1AZ90-F1
#
_cell.length_a   1.000
_cell.length_b   1.000
_cell.length_c   1.000
_cell.angle_alpha   90.00
_cell.angle_beta   90.00
_cell.angle_gamma   90.00
#
_symmetry.space_group_name_H-M   'P 1'
#
loop_
_entity.id
_entity.type
_entity.pdbx_description
1 polymer ?
#
loop_
_entity_poly.entity_id
_entity_poly.type
_entity_poly.pdbx_seq_one_letter_code
_entity_poly.pdbx_strand_id
1 'polypeptide(L)'
;MRLAHGIVLFLSLVSIPPAAAQLKALKGSPAALSPKDTFIFGFLRGLPQPYKPLGVAPTKRSAAFLFETKTTTDEPTTIHLSARIVRTAGKAGPGDWDLRLLHATQRFFVRDRKLATLWVRAGEGVEENDYVQVEVTAERVDGQGTSEAHRVTVTVQMQAYDTRIGPRQRQDRTMSRMRKLLVGRSTKFGLRLTNAGRERDEVEVTVSGPEGWRVRVENVRGRPQQVFRVPGVMTFDIRTFTEKPVTVEVTAPDGLSKYDRATFTATARSLETDRDPETSVSFEAIRAGLLMSVSEAGSPFSERPFRPHLVHPGRITTYILQVANIYDGPRDVRLAITEPRRGGWFAELSETTIADLSPGEIREVLLTVHAPDEGKPGEREEFEVTARAGIREYDRVRVAAEISNIPKIYYVAIDAMNYDYLLLDRRGDGPGPCVPEAWVTCESDDWLMPNLHAFIREATAYTNAKNHLLSATDMNHTNALAGTYSGTAGLDSVSGFFFGRDEFGRQIVRDPNRDLMRYGPEGERVLTMYDVALSQNPNALNVFVGGKNWIGELHRDPTVHRVVHGLDQPIYITPPPKYFLGDPPSDTDAAEDPPARLSIGDISIGAFFGNRPGDFPDDHWVMSSFLRLVENEDPDVSYVLLAGTDDIQHFAGVAWDLDEWIPGDPDTLYDDVSRYNLFASREEVLDVLREADAQFGRLITYLKERGTYEDAYVVLLSDHGQVTHKLRYVGFRDPLEAVGIDILDDYAENFGGTSMGMLYGMKPELYSLAERAMEGYQVTEERFGGAPTTPWIVLSREEMKNGSYDDATQTAYGVCNERGRCELYSEFYIEHEAPGVSHKWPDFYILYRDHFQAPIYGGVLLSIGLDISIFPEVPLLIGGHGSPDTQHIPLILHGPGIRRGHVRGERVHISDIAPTLYRLLDWPVPDNVDGTPLEGALDAPGD
;
A
#
# COMPACT_ATOMS: atom_id res chain seq x y z
N MET A 1 -34.50 -5.66 -42.74
CA MET A 1 -33.81 -6.56 -41.80
C MET A 1 -32.33 -6.19 -41.78
N ARG A 2 -31.82 -5.80 -40.60
CA ARG A 2 -30.60 -5.00 -40.30
C ARG A 2 -30.78 -3.48 -40.26
N LEU A 3 -30.07 -2.90 -39.27
CA LEU A 3 -29.90 -1.51 -38.82
C LEU A 3 -31.01 -0.87 -37.98
N ALA A 4 -30.76 -0.77 -36.67
CA ALA A 4 -30.69 0.49 -35.90
C ALA A 4 -30.74 0.19 -34.38
N HIS A 5 -29.58 0.15 -33.72
CA HIS A 5 -29.45 0.38 -32.28
C HIS A 5 -28.10 1.09 -32.07
N GLY A 6 -28.17 2.35 -31.69
CA GLY A 6 -27.04 3.17 -31.32
C GLY A 6 -27.58 4.48 -30.74
N ILE A 7 -26.97 4.90 -29.63
CA ILE A 7 -27.21 6.14 -28.86
C ILE A 7 -28.18 5.97 -27.68
N VAL A 8 -27.68 5.41 -26.57
CA VAL A 8 -27.80 5.89 -25.17
C VAL A 8 -26.71 5.18 -24.36
N LEU A 9 -25.61 5.84 -23.98
CA LEU A 9 -24.70 5.36 -22.92
C LEU A 9 -23.65 6.44 -22.62
N PHE A 10 -23.89 7.26 -21.59
CA PHE A 10 -22.84 8.09 -20.96
C PHE A 10 -23.17 8.51 -19.51
N LEU A 11 -23.97 7.72 -18.78
CA LEU A 11 -24.32 7.98 -17.36
C LEU A 11 -24.18 6.74 -16.44
N SER A 12 -23.45 5.70 -16.87
CA SER A 12 -23.48 4.39 -16.19
C SER A 12 -22.08 3.76 -16.11
N LEU A 13 -21.21 4.30 -15.25
CA LEU A 13 -19.94 3.64 -14.87
C LEU A 13 -19.92 3.16 -13.40
N VAL A 14 -20.96 3.51 -12.63
CA VAL A 14 -21.37 2.79 -11.42
C VAL A 14 -22.76 2.24 -11.73
N SER A 15 -22.87 0.93 -11.91
CA SER A 15 -24.17 0.28 -12.09
C SER A 15 -24.73 0.01 -10.69
N ILE A 16 -25.66 0.83 -10.24
CA ILE A 16 -26.46 0.56 -9.05
C ILE A 16 -27.40 -0.61 -9.40
N PRO A 17 -27.44 -1.72 -8.63
CA PRO A 17 -28.47 -2.75 -8.80
C PRO A 17 -29.86 -2.11 -8.74
N PRO A 18 -30.90 -2.68 -9.39
CA PRO A 18 -32.20 -2.02 -9.47
C PRO A 18 -32.79 -1.81 -8.08
N ALA A 19 -32.72 -0.58 -7.56
CA ALA A 19 -33.26 -0.13 -6.29
C ALA A 19 -34.81 -0.05 -6.32
N ALA A 20 -35.47 -1.17 -6.63
CA ALA A 20 -36.93 -1.24 -6.63
C ALA A 20 -37.50 -1.38 -5.20
N ALA A 21 -36.69 -1.71 -4.19
CA ALA A 21 -37.16 -1.97 -2.83
C ALA A 21 -37.03 -0.79 -1.83
N GLN A 22 -36.18 0.22 -2.08
CA GLN A 22 -35.87 1.24 -1.05
C GLN A 22 -36.38 2.67 -1.34
N LEU A 23 -37.11 2.88 -2.45
CA LEU A 23 -37.52 4.22 -2.90
C LEU A 23 -38.77 4.82 -2.19
N LYS A 24 -39.13 4.35 -0.99
CA LYS A 24 -40.39 4.75 -0.34
C LYS A 24 -40.30 5.88 0.68
N ALA A 25 -39.11 6.42 0.95
CA ALA A 25 -38.91 7.41 2.01
C ALA A 25 -38.25 8.71 1.51
N LEU A 26 -38.78 9.40 0.48
CA LEU A 26 -38.26 10.70 0.05
C LEU A 26 -39.35 11.53 -0.65
N LYS A 27 -40.06 12.38 0.08
CA LYS A 27 -40.79 13.54 -0.47
C LYS A 27 -40.68 14.74 0.49
N GLY A 28 -39.85 15.71 0.12
CA GLY A 28 -39.79 17.05 0.69
C GLY A 28 -39.16 18.01 -0.33
N SER A 29 -39.81 19.14 -0.60
CA SER A 29 -39.46 20.09 -1.66
C SER A 29 -38.15 20.86 -1.38
N PRO A 30 -37.33 21.17 -2.41
CA PRO A 30 -36.12 21.97 -2.24
C PRO A 30 -36.44 23.47 -2.17
N ALA A 31 -35.86 24.15 -1.17
CA ALA A 31 -35.83 25.60 -1.08
C ALA A 31 -34.73 26.18 -1.99
N ALA A 32 -35.02 27.33 -2.59
CA ALA A 32 -34.16 27.99 -3.57
C ALA A 32 -33.01 28.78 -2.91
N LEU A 33 -31.77 28.46 -3.27
CA LEU A 33 -30.60 29.32 -3.09
C LEU A 33 -30.46 30.27 -4.30
N SER A 34 -30.21 31.55 -4.05
CA SER A 34 -29.98 32.54 -5.12
C SER A 34 -28.49 32.66 -5.48
N PRO A 35 -28.11 32.58 -6.77
CA PRO A 35 -26.77 32.98 -7.22
C PRO A 35 -26.79 34.38 -7.83
N LYS A 36 -25.88 35.26 -7.40
CA LYS A 36 -25.39 36.35 -8.23
C LYS A 36 -24.23 35.81 -9.07
N ASP A 37 -24.32 36.10 -10.36
CA ASP A 37 -23.46 35.78 -11.50
C ASP A 37 -21.99 35.48 -11.12
N THR A 38 -21.54 34.23 -11.32
CA THR A 38 -20.13 33.83 -11.21
C THR A 38 -19.81 32.87 -12.35
N PHE A 39 -18.86 33.24 -13.21
CA PHE A 39 -18.34 32.37 -14.28
C PHE A 39 -17.28 31.43 -13.68
N ILE A 40 -17.60 30.14 -13.56
CA ILE A 40 -16.64 29.12 -13.09
C ILE A 40 -16.05 28.41 -14.31
N PHE A 41 -14.76 28.59 -14.56
CA PHE A 41 -14.00 27.84 -15.57
C PHE A 41 -13.47 26.54 -14.93
N GLY A 42 -14.11 25.40 -15.21
CA GLY A 42 -13.65 24.09 -14.72
C GLY A 42 -12.87 23.32 -15.78
N PHE A 43 -11.67 22.83 -15.44
CA PHE A 43 -10.85 21.95 -16.27
C PHE A 43 -11.25 20.48 -16.06
N LEU A 44 -11.56 19.77 -17.13
CA LEU A 44 -11.66 18.30 -17.12
C LEU A 44 -10.42 17.73 -17.83
N ARG A 45 -9.57 16.98 -17.10
CA ARG A 45 -8.49 16.18 -17.70
C ARG A 45 -9.07 15.33 -18.84
N GLY A 46 -8.36 15.32 -19.98
CA GLY A 46 -8.91 14.97 -21.29
C GLY A 46 -9.50 13.56 -21.41
N LEU A 47 -10.73 13.49 -21.94
CA LEU A 47 -11.41 12.26 -22.33
C LEU A 47 -11.29 12.02 -23.85
N PRO A 48 -10.62 10.95 -24.32
CA PRO A 48 -10.66 10.55 -25.73
C PRO A 48 -11.86 9.65 -26.01
N GLN A 49 -12.87 10.17 -26.72
CA GLN A 49 -13.99 9.38 -27.22
C GLN A 49 -13.54 8.32 -28.26
N PRO A 50 -14.21 7.15 -28.33
CA PRO A 50 -13.84 6.05 -29.21
C PRO A 50 -14.30 6.30 -30.66
N TYR A 51 -13.39 6.20 -31.62
CA TYR A 51 -13.74 5.97 -33.04
C TYR A 51 -13.19 4.62 -33.48
N LYS A 52 -14.07 3.73 -33.99
CA LYS A 52 -13.67 2.47 -34.63
C LYS A 52 -13.00 2.74 -35.99
N PRO A 53 -11.94 1.99 -36.37
CA PRO A 53 -11.11 2.31 -37.53
C PRO A 53 -11.55 1.57 -38.80
N LEU A 54 -11.31 2.19 -39.96
CA LEU A 54 -11.10 1.49 -41.22
C LEU A 54 -9.93 2.16 -41.97
N GLY A 55 -8.74 1.55 -41.89
CA GLY A 55 -7.64 1.67 -42.86
C GLY A 55 -6.57 2.75 -42.65
N VAL A 56 -5.40 2.33 -42.10
CA VAL A 56 -4.01 2.83 -42.28
C VAL A 56 -3.61 4.26 -41.78
N ALA A 57 -2.45 4.31 -41.10
CA ALA A 57 -1.71 5.40 -40.40
C ALA A 57 -1.45 6.70 -41.22
N PRO A 58 -1.09 7.88 -40.61
CA PRO A 58 -0.41 8.07 -39.32
C PRO A 58 -1.03 9.10 -38.34
N THR A 59 -0.65 8.94 -37.06
CA THR A 59 -0.59 9.95 -35.97
C THR A 59 -1.77 10.94 -35.88
N LYS A 60 -2.90 10.49 -35.33
CA LYS A 60 -3.96 11.40 -34.86
C LYS A 60 -4.12 11.26 -33.35
N ARG A 61 -3.49 12.17 -32.62
CA ARG A 61 -3.74 12.36 -31.18
C ARG A 61 -4.60 13.61 -31.01
N SER A 62 -5.62 13.52 -30.16
CA SER A 62 -6.54 14.60 -29.83
C SER A 62 -6.66 14.71 -28.31
N ALA A 63 -6.53 15.93 -27.79
CA ALA A 63 -7.07 16.29 -26.50
C ALA A 63 -8.50 16.79 -26.73
N ALA A 64 -9.41 16.52 -25.79
CA ALA A 64 -10.75 17.09 -25.80
C ALA A 64 -10.96 17.81 -24.48
N PHE A 65 -11.49 19.02 -24.55
CA PHE A 65 -11.72 19.88 -23.40
C PHE A 65 -13.22 20.07 -23.24
N LEU A 66 -13.71 20.16 -22.00
CA LEU A 66 -15.10 20.56 -21.71
C LEU A 66 -15.08 21.95 -21.10
N PHE A 67 -15.87 22.85 -21.67
CA PHE A 67 -15.98 24.23 -21.23
C PHE A 67 -17.35 24.41 -20.58
N GLU A 68 -17.44 24.26 -19.26
CA GLU A 68 -18.68 24.59 -18.56
C GLU A 68 -18.75 26.11 -18.33
N THR A 69 -19.87 26.73 -18.69
CA THR A 69 -20.16 28.12 -18.35
C THR A 69 -21.46 28.17 -17.57
N LYS A 70 -21.44 28.63 -16.32
CA LYS A 70 -22.67 28.95 -15.59
C LYS A 70 -23.08 30.38 -15.91
N THR A 71 -24.03 30.57 -16.84
CA THR A 71 -24.69 31.89 -17.01
C THR A 71 -25.98 31.91 -16.19
N THR A 72 -26.20 33.03 -15.52
CA THR A 72 -27.38 33.36 -14.70
C THR A 72 -28.35 34.29 -15.43
N THR A 73 -27.97 34.81 -16.60
CA THR A 73 -28.75 35.76 -17.40
C THR A 73 -29.55 35.04 -18.50
N ASP A 74 -30.85 35.33 -18.60
CA ASP A 74 -31.76 34.81 -19.66
C ASP A 74 -31.36 35.23 -21.08
N GLU A 75 -30.44 36.19 -21.23
CA GLU A 75 -29.94 36.63 -22.53
C GLU A 75 -28.84 35.71 -23.10
N PRO A 76 -28.94 35.28 -24.36
CA PRO A 76 -27.97 34.39 -24.97
C PRO A 76 -26.63 35.10 -25.18
N THR A 77 -25.59 34.64 -24.49
CA THR A 77 -24.24 35.18 -24.59
C THR A 77 -23.41 34.39 -25.61
N THR A 78 -22.69 35.09 -26.49
CA THR A 78 -21.77 34.45 -27.44
C THR A 78 -20.35 34.53 -26.90
N ILE A 79 -19.66 33.39 -26.85
CA ILE A 79 -18.27 33.30 -26.43
C ILE A 79 -17.45 32.83 -27.64
N HIS A 80 -16.37 33.56 -27.89
CA HIS A 80 -15.34 33.20 -28.84
C HIS A 80 -14.14 32.62 -28.11
N LEU A 81 -13.77 31.41 -28.48
CA LEU A 81 -12.59 30.72 -28.00
C LEU A 81 -11.49 30.84 -29.06
N SER A 82 -10.27 31.10 -28.62
CA SER A 82 -9.06 31.03 -29.44
C SER A 82 -7.99 30.25 -28.70
N ALA A 83 -7.05 29.64 -29.41
CA ALA A 83 -5.95 28.89 -28.81
C ALA A 83 -4.64 29.23 -29.52
N ARG A 84 -3.55 29.36 -28.76
CA ARG A 84 -2.21 29.57 -29.30
C ARG A 84 -1.16 28.82 -28.49
N ILE A 85 -0.10 28.40 -29.15
CA ILE A 85 1.07 27.85 -28.48
C ILE A 85 1.82 29.00 -27.81
N VAL A 86 2.07 28.88 -26.51
CA VAL A 86 2.82 29.88 -25.74
C VAL A 86 4.23 29.41 -25.38
N ARG A 87 4.45 28.11 -25.28
CA ARG A 87 5.77 27.53 -25.02
C ARG A 87 5.85 26.13 -25.62
N THR A 88 7.02 25.76 -26.14
CA THR A 88 7.40 24.35 -26.35
C THR A 88 8.66 24.08 -25.57
N ALA A 89 8.86 22.83 -25.17
CA ALA A 89 10.09 22.33 -24.58
C ALA A 89 10.43 20.99 -25.25
N GLY A 90 11.73 20.73 -25.43
CA GLY A 90 12.23 19.58 -26.20
C GLY A 90 12.69 19.98 -27.60
N LYS A 91 12.73 19.03 -28.55
CA LYS A 91 13.27 19.27 -29.90
C LYS A 91 12.25 19.90 -30.86
N ALA A 92 10.95 19.71 -30.61
CA ALA A 92 9.89 20.32 -31.40
C ALA A 92 9.72 21.83 -31.14
N GLY A 93 9.71 22.60 -32.23
CA GLY A 93 9.30 24.00 -32.23
C GLY A 93 7.77 24.15 -32.34
N PRO A 94 7.23 25.36 -32.11
CA PRO A 94 5.78 25.61 -32.21
C PRO A 94 5.15 25.24 -33.57
N GLY A 95 5.93 25.28 -34.66
CA GLY A 95 5.47 24.91 -36.00
C GLY A 95 5.27 23.40 -36.21
N ASP A 96 5.81 22.58 -35.31
CA ASP A 96 5.69 21.13 -35.33
C ASP A 96 4.40 20.64 -34.66
N TRP A 97 3.55 21.56 -34.20
CA TRP A 97 2.29 21.28 -33.53
C TRP A 97 1.11 21.92 -34.28
N ASP A 98 0.10 21.12 -34.66
CA ASP A 98 -1.14 21.61 -35.28
C ASP A 98 -2.23 21.78 -34.22
N LEU A 99 -2.68 23.01 -34.01
CA LEU A 99 -3.79 23.35 -33.12
C LEU A 99 -5.07 23.54 -33.91
N ARG A 100 -6.14 22.85 -33.52
CA ARG A 100 -7.49 23.09 -34.08
C ARG A 100 -8.55 23.16 -33.00
N LEU A 101 -9.21 24.31 -32.92
CA LEU A 101 -10.32 24.49 -32.00
C LEU A 101 -11.65 24.25 -32.72
N LEU A 102 -12.33 23.17 -32.38
CA LEU A 102 -13.66 22.87 -32.88
C LEU A 102 -14.71 23.54 -32.00
N HIS A 103 -15.73 24.12 -32.64
CA HIS A 103 -16.77 24.91 -31.98
C HIS A 103 -16.19 26.14 -31.25
N ALA A 104 -15.29 26.86 -31.93
CA ALA A 104 -14.63 28.06 -31.44
C ALA A 104 -15.59 29.22 -31.12
N THR A 105 -16.80 29.23 -31.68
CA THR A 105 -17.83 30.21 -31.34
C THR A 105 -19.06 29.46 -30.87
N GLN A 106 -19.49 29.72 -29.64
CA GLN A 106 -20.67 29.08 -29.06
C GLN A 106 -21.60 30.09 -28.40
N ARG A 107 -22.90 29.83 -28.52
CA ARG A 107 -23.95 30.66 -27.96
C ARG A 107 -24.56 29.92 -26.77
N PHE A 108 -24.51 30.50 -25.58
CA PHE A 108 -24.94 29.89 -24.32
C PHE A 108 -26.26 30.48 -23.84
N PHE A 109 -27.12 29.63 -23.26
CA PHE A 109 -28.36 30.01 -22.57
C PHE A 109 -28.26 29.70 -21.07
N VAL A 110 -29.23 30.12 -20.25
CA VAL A 110 -29.23 29.88 -18.80
C VAL A 110 -29.09 28.40 -18.48
N ARG A 111 -28.07 28.05 -17.67
CA ARG A 111 -27.72 26.68 -17.27
C ARG A 111 -27.32 25.74 -18.42
N ASP A 112 -26.99 26.26 -19.61
CA ASP A 112 -26.45 25.43 -20.69
C ASP A 112 -25.02 24.97 -20.39
N ARG A 113 -24.78 23.66 -20.52
CA ARG A 113 -23.43 23.07 -20.59
C ARG A 113 -23.10 22.79 -22.05
N LYS A 114 -21.98 23.32 -22.58
CA LYS A 114 -21.55 23.02 -23.95
C LYS A 114 -20.08 22.60 -24.02
N LEU A 115 -19.75 21.81 -25.03
CA LEU A 115 -18.42 21.22 -25.22
C LEU A 115 -17.71 21.95 -26.36
N ALA A 116 -16.48 22.43 -26.14
CA ALA A 116 -15.60 22.92 -27.21
C ALA A 116 -14.32 22.09 -27.22
N THR A 117 -13.86 21.65 -28.39
CA THR A 117 -12.79 20.65 -28.46
C THR A 117 -11.54 21.27 -29.06
N LEU A 118 -10.49 21.50 -28.25
CA LEU A 118 -9.17 21.88 -28.74
C LEU A 118 -8.36 20.63 -29.09
N TRP A 119 -8.09 20.44 -30.37
CA TRP A 119 -7.19 19.42 -30.88
C TRP A 119 -5.77 19.95 -30.86
N VAL A 120 -4.87 19.17 -30.32
CA VAL A 120 -3.43 19.40 -30.37
C VAL A 120 -2.80 18.17 -31.02
N ARG A 121 -2.26 18.34 -32.23
CA ARG A 121 -1.66 17.26 -33.01
C ARG A 121 -0.16 17.46 -33.10
N ALA A 122 0.59 16.44 -32.70
CA ALA A 122 2.02 16.35 -32.95
C ALA A 122 2.29 16.12 -34.44
N GLY A 123 3.18 16.93 -35.02
CA GLY A 123 3.76 16.75 -36.35
C GLY A 123 4.90 15.73 -36.35
N GLU A 124 5.52 15.52 -37.51
CA GLU A 124 6.55 14.49 -37.71
C GLU A 124 7.86 14.72 -36.91
N GLY A 125 8.08 15.92 -36.37
CA GLY A 125 9.29 16.29 -35.61
C GLY A 125 9.17 16.26 -34.09
N VAL A 126 8.02 15.83 -33.54
CA VAL A 126 7.76 15.81 -32.08
C VAL A 126 8.26 14.51 -31.46
N GLU A 127 9.22 14.60 -30.54
CA GLU A 127 9.86 13.49 -29.84
C GLU A 127 9.24 13.22 -28.44
N GLU A 128 9.78 12.25 -27.70
CA GLU A 128 9.37 12.00 -26.32
C GLU A 128 9.82 13.12 -25.39
N ASN A 129 8.97 13.41 -24.40
CA ASN A 129 9.13 14.52 -23.48
C ASN A 129 9.08 15.91 -24.14
N ASP A 130 8.79 15.96 -25.45
CA ASP A 130 8.38 17.19 -26.10
C ASP A 130 6.97 17.55 -25.61
N TYR A 131 6.84 18.75 -25.06
CA TYR A 131 5.56 19.24 -24.54
C TYR A 131 5.24 20.59 -25.14
N VAL A 132 3.95 20.85 -25.29
CA VAL A 132 3.43 22.11 -25.80
C VAL A 132 2.49 22.73 -24.79
N GLN A 133 2.77 23.97 -24.41
CA GLN A 133 1.88 24.78 -23.60
C GLN A 133 1.00 25.60 -24.54
N VAL A 134 -0.30 25.41 -24.43
CA VAL A 134 -1.33 26.05 -25.24
C VAL A 134 -2.16 26.95 -24.35
N GLU A 135 -2.17 28.24 -24.65
CA GLU A 135 -3.07 29.20 -24.02
C GLU A 135 -4.38 29.23 -24.80
N VAL A 136 -5.49 28.98 -24.11
CA VAL A 136 -6.85 29.14 -24.63
C VAL A 136 -7.43 30.42 -24.05
N THR A 137 -7.90 31.31 -24.92
CA THR A 137 -8.56 32.56 -24.53
C THR A 137 -10.05 32.46 -24.85
N ALA A 138 -10.90 32.73 -23.86
CA ALA A 138 -12.33 32.87 -24.01
C ALA A 138 -12.72 34.34 -23.92
N GLU A 139 -13.26 34.89 -25.00
CA GLU A 139 -13.70 36.27 -25.10
C GLU A 139 -15.22 36.34 -25.22
N ARG A 140 -15.85 37.07 -24.30
CA ARG A 140 -17.28 37.37 -24.36
C ARG A 140 -17.53 38.49 -25.37
N VAL A 141 -18.51 38.29 -26.25
CA VAL A 141 -19.02 39.35 -27.13
C VAL A 141 -20.43 39.69 -26.69
N ASP A 142 -20.57 40.77 -25.94
CA ASP A 142 -21.85 41.41 -25.67
C ASP A 142 -22.17 42.46 -26.75
N GLY A 143 -23.47 42.72 -26.96
CA GLY A 143 -23.92 43.72 -27.95
C GLY A 143 -23.66 45.17 -27.55
N GLN A 144 -22.95 45.42 -26.44
CA GLN A 144 -22.74 46.75 -25.86
C GLN A 144 -21.26 47.16 -25.72
N GLY A 145 -20.31 46.32 -26.10
CA GLY A 145 -18.92 46.75 -26.34
C GLY A 145 -17.99 46.66 -25.13
N THR A 146 -18.28 45.79 -24.16
CA THR A 146 -17.37 45.46 -23.06
C THR A 146 -16.91 44.00 -23.22
N SER A 147 -15.67 43.78 -23.70
CA SER A 147 -15.10 42.43 -23.75
C SER A 147 -14.36 42.10 -22.46
N GLU A 148 -14.77 41.00 -21.82
CA GLU A 148 -14.05 40.37 -20.72
C GLU A 148 -13.40 39.11 -21.29
N ALA A 149 -12.08 39.04 -21.26
CA ALA A 149 -11.30 37.95 -21.84
C ALA A 149 -10.63 37.16 -20.71
N HIS A 150 -11.05 35.91 -20.53
CA HIS A 150 -10.45 34.98 -19.58
C HIS A 150 -9.46 34.08 -20.30
N ARG A 151 -8.26 33.92 -19.73
CA ARG A 151 -7.20 33.08 -20.29
C ARG A 151 -6.98 31.86 -19.41
N VAL A 152 -6.91 30.70 -20.05
CA VAL A 152 -6.56 29.43 -19.40
C VAL A 152 -5.36 28.85 -20.14
N THR A 153 -4.28 28.61 -19.41
CA THR A 153 -3.10 27.97 -19.98
C THR A 153 -3.13 26.47 -19.72
N VAL A 154 -3.02 25.69 -20.79
CA VAL A 154 -3.07 24.23 -20.76
C VAL A 154 -1.73 23.67 -21.22
N THR A 155 -1.07 22.88 -20.40
CA THR A 155 0.11 22.12 -20.81
C THR A 155 -0.31 20.76 -21.37
N VAL A 156 -0.04 20.53 -22.65
CA VAL A 156 -0.26 19.23 -23.30
C VAL A 156 1.06 18.50 -23.39
N GLN A 157 1.18 17.46 -22.58
CA GLN A 157 2.31 16.56 -22.57
C GLN A 157 2.04 15.35 -23.47
N MET A 158 2.90 15.11 -24.46
CA MET A 158 2.87 13.87 -25.23
C MET A 158 3.55 12.77 -24.42
N GLN A 159 2.81 11.71 -24.10
CA GLN A 159 3.39 10.49 -23.54
C GLN A 159 3.78 9.54 -24.68
N ALA A 160 4.98 8.98 -24.63
CA ALA A 160 5.45 8.00 -25.60
C ALA A 160 4.60 6.72 -25.60
N TYR A 161 4.79 5.88 -26.62
CA TYR A 161 4.44 4.47 -26.53
C TYR A 161 5.41 3.84 -25.54
N ASP A 162 5.05 3.83 -24.26
CA ASP A 162 5.87 3.21 -23.23
C ASP A 162 5.49 1.72 -23.18
N THR A 163 6.19 0.95 -24.00
CA THR A 163 6.11 -0.51 -23.97
C THR A 163 7.00 -1.00 -22.85
N ARG A 164 6.40 -1.67 -21.86
CA ARG A 164 7.10 -2.22 -20.71
C ARG A 164 7.07 -3.72 -20.76
N ILE A 165 8.25 -4.35 -20.61
CA ILE A 165 8.37 -5.76 -20.26
C ILE A 165 8.67 -5.91 -18.78
N GLY A 166 7.96 -6.80 -18.12
CA GLY A 166 8.15 -7.09 -16.72
C GLY A 166 7.86 -8.56 -16.39
N PRO A 167 8.05 -8.97 -15.14
CA PRO A 167 7.59 -10.27 -14.64
C PRO A 167 6.06 -10.44 -14.80
N ARG A 168 5.54 -11.65 -14.58
CA ARG A 168 4.11 -11.97 -14.71
C ARG A 168 3.21 -11.33 -13.63
N GLN A 169 3.67 -10.33 -12.88
CA GLN A 169 2.89 -9.51 -11.95
C GLN A 169 3.12 -8.03 -12.32
N ARG A 170 2.06 -7.21 -12.26
CA ARG A 170 1.91 -6.00 -13.07
C ARG A 170 2.60 -4.75 -12.48
N GLN A 171 3.26 -4.84 -11.32
CA GLN A 171 3.63 -3.65 -10.54
C GLN A 171 5.11 -3.50 -10.20
N ASP A 172 5.99 -4.13 -10.96
CA ASP A 172 7.41 -4.13 -10.60
C ASP A 172 8.18 -2.91 -11.08
N ARG A 173 8.15 -1.85 -10.26
CA ARG A 173 9.31 -0.95 -10.12
C ARG A 173 10.38 -1.54 -9.19
N THR A 174 10.10 -2.62 -8.45
CA THR A 174 10.97 -3.11 -7.37
C THR A 174 11.15 -4.64 -7.27
N MET A 175 10.85 -5.45 -8.31
CA MET A 175 11.34 -6.84 -8.34
C MET A 175 12.84 -6.87 -8.61
N SER A 176 13.64 -6.75 -7.56
CA SER A 176 15.09 -6.64 -7.68
C SER A 176 15.79 -7.91 -8.20
N ARG A 177 15.13 -9.08 -8.36
CA ARG A 177 15.48 -10.19 -9.28
C ARG A 177 14.40 -11.29 -9.29
N MET A 178 13.77 -11.57 -10.44
CA MET A 178 13.03 -12.82 -10.59
C MET A 178 14.01 -14.00 -10.52
N ARG A 179 13.98 -14.80 -9.45
CA ARG A 179 14.84 -15.98 -9.26
C ARG A 179 14.03 -17.27 -9.41
N LYS A 180 14.58 -18.27 -10.10
CA LYS A 180 14.00 -19.63 -10.13
C LYS A 180 15.06 -20.71 -9.91
N LEU A 181 14.66 -21.77 -9.23
CA LEU A 181 15.45 -22.97 -9.10
C LEU A 181 15.49 -23.67 -10.46
N LEU A 182 16.70 -24.00 -10.88
CA LEU A 182 16.95 -24.88 -12.01
C LEU A 182 17.12 -26.31 -11.47
N VAL A 183 16.03 -27.08 -11.53
CA VAL A 183 16.02 -28.52 -11.29
C VAL A 183 15.97 -29.24 -12.64
N GLY A 184 16.86 -30.20 -12.87
CA GLY A 184 17.02 -30.81 -14.20
C GLY A 184 17.81 -29.93 -15.17
N ARG A 185 17.45 -29.88 -16.47
CA ARG A 185 18.25 -29.16 -17.49
C ARG A 185 17.67 -27.82 -17.94
N SER A 186 16.37 -27.56 -17.73
CA SER A 186 15.75 -26.29 -18.09
C SER A 186 14.78 -25.78 -17.03
N THR A 187 14.56 -24.47 -17.01
CA THR A 187 13.54 -23.82 -16.19
C THR A 187 12.85 -22.72 -16.99
N LYS A 188 11.59 -22.43 -16.67
CA LYS A 188 10.75 -21.47 -17.40
C LYS A 188 10.41 -20.26 -16.54
N PHE A 189 10.64 -19.08 -17.09
CA PHE A 189 10.26 -17.79 -16.54
C PHE A 189 9.02 -17.26 -17.26
N GLY A 190 8.11 -16.63 -16.51
CA GLY A 190 6.92 -15.99 -17.06
C GLY A 190 7.07 -14.48 -16.98
N LEU A 191 7.03 -13.81 -18.13
CA LEU A 191 7.09 -12.36 -18.29
C LEU A 191 5.73 -11.84 -18.83
N ARG A 192 5.51 -10.54 -18.72
CA ARG A 192 4.39 -9.80 -19.32
C ARG A 192 4.93 -8.65 -20.15
N LEU A 193 4.36 -8.51 -21.33
CA LEU A 193 4.49 -7.32 -22.16
C LEU A 193 3.25 -6.46 -21.98
N THR A 194 3.47 -5.19 -21.73
CA THR A 194 2.44 -4.17 -21.64
C THR A 194 2.78 -3.02 -22.58
N ASN A 195 1.75 -2.34 -23.07
CA ASN A 195 1.87 -1.15 -23.90
C ASN A 195 1.05 -0.07 -23.22
N ALA A 196 1.72 0.97 -22.71
CA ALA A 196 1.09 2.14 -22.11
C ALA A 196 0.75 3.22 -23.15
N GLY A 197 1.18 3.04 -24.41
CA GLY A 197 0.74 3.85 -25.53
C GLY A 197 -0.72 3.59 -25.90
N ARG A 198 -1.39 4.60 -26.47
CA ARG A 198 -2.82 4.51 -26.83
C ARG A 198 -3.12 3.69 -28.09
N GLU A 199 -2.10 3.44 -28.93
CA GLU A 199 -2.27 2.61 -30.13
C GLU A 199 -1.57 1.25 -29.96
N ARG A 200 -2.00 0.27 -30.75
CA ARG A 200 -1.41 -1.06 -30.79
C ARG A 200 0.05 -0.98 -31.24
N ASP A 201 0.88 -1.85 -30.68
CA ASP A 201 2.31 -1.98 -31.02
C ASP A 201 2.65 -3.44 -31.41
N GLU A 202 3.71 -3.61 -32.19
CA GLU A 202 4.42 -4.87 -32.40
C GLU A 202 5.76 -4.82 -31.67
N VAL A 203 5.93 -5.70 -30.69
CA VAL A 203 7.07 -5.66 -29.76
C VAL A 203 7.94 -6.88 -29.97
N GLU A 204 9.20 -6.67 -30.29
CA GLU A 204 10.21 -7.71 -30.32
C GLU A 204 10.81 -7.92 -28.93
N VAL A 205 10.83 -9.18 -28.47
CA VAL A 205 11.49 -9.61 -27.23
C VAL A 205 12.71 -10.43 -27.57
N THR A 206 13.85 -9.91 -27.13
CA THR A 206 15.15 -10.59 -27.20
C THR A 206 15.63 -10.91 -25.79
N VAL A 207 16.36 -12.01 -25.64
CA VAL A 207 16.89 -12.42 -24.34
C VAL A 207 18.35 -12.77 -24.50
N SER A 208 19.20 -12.12 -23.72
CA SER A 208 20.62 -12.43 -23.58
C SER A 208 20.87 -13.20 -22.28
N GLY A 209 21.90 -14.03 -22.28
CA GLY A 209 22.33 -14.81 -21.13
C GLY A 209 23.80 -15.22 -21.25
N PRO A 210 24.37 -15.90 -20.24
CA PRO A 210 25.76 -16.31 -20.25
C PRO A 210 26.07 -17.30 -21.37
N GLU A 211 27.34 -17.34 -21.81
CA GLU A 211 27.79 -18.24 -22.87
C GLU A 211 27.46 -19.71 -22.55
N GLY A 212 27.05 -20.48 -23.56
CA GLY A 212 26.70 -21.91 -23.42
C GLY A 212 25.27 -22.20 -22.98
N TRP A 213 24.55 -21.22 -22.44
CA TRP A 213 23.12 -21.37 -22.14
C TRP A 213 22.26 -21.26 -23.40
N ARG A 214 21.25 -22.11 -23.53
CA ARG A 214 20.25 -21.99 -24.59
C ARG A 214 19.02 -21.28 -24.06
N VAL A 215 18.52 -20.30 -24.81
CA VAL A 215 17.32 -19.54 -24.45
C VAL A 215 16.28 -19.67 -25.55
N ARG A 216 15.02 -19.84 -25.15
CA ARG A 216 13.87 -19.88 -26.05
C ARG A 216 12.75 -19.00 -25.51
N VAL A 217 12.31 -18.06 -26.34
CA VAL A 217 11.12 -17.22 -26.07
C VAL A 217 9.91 -17.90 -26.69
N GLU A 218 8.89 -18.18 -25.90
CA GLU A 218 7.67 -18.89 -26.26
C GLU A 218 6.43 -18.04 -25.98
N ASN A 219 5.38 -18.24 -26.78
CA ASN A 219 4.05 -17.72 -26.46
C ASN A 219 3.29 -18.65 -25.50
N VAL A 220 2.06 -18.26 -25.10
CA VAL A 220 1.19 -19.04 -24.20
C VAL A 220 0.86 -20.46 -24.68
N ARG A 221 1.09 -20.78 -25.96
CA ARG A 221 0.89 -22.11 -26.53
C ARG A 221 2.20 -22.91 -26.61
N GLY A 222 3.28 -22.43 -25.99
CA GLY A 222 4.60 -23.07 -26.01
C GLY A 222 5.31 -23.03 -27.37
N ARG A 223 4.89 -22.14 -28.28
CA ARG A 223 5.53 -22.03 -29.60
C ARG A 223 6.59 -20.92 -29.59
N PRO A 224 7.78 -21.14 -30.18
CA PRO A 224 8.81 -20.12 -30.31
C PRO A 224 8.25 -18.86 -30.98
N GLN A 225 8.41 -17.71 -30.33
CA GLN A 225 7.93 -16.42 -30.81
C GLN A 225 8.74 -15.29 -30.16
N GLN A 226 9.27 -14.38 -30.97
CA GLN A 226 10.01 -13.21 -30.50
C GLN A 226 9.22 -11.91 -30.69
N VAL A 227 8.34 -11.82 -31.69
CA VAL A 227 7.52 -10.63 -31.94
C VAL A 227 6.09 -10.84 -31.44
N PHE A 228 5.62 -9.96 -30.56
CA PHE A 228 4.31 -10.02 -29.92
C PHE A 228 3.49 -8.80 -30.28
N ARG A 229 2.20 -9.01 -30.59
CA ARG A 229 1.27 -7.92 -30.86
C ARG A 229 0.57 -7.50 -29.57
N VAL A 230 0.87 -6.29 -29.09
CA VAL A 230 0.36 -5.75 -27.82
C VAL A 230 -0.64 -4.63 -28.11
N PRO A 231 -1.93 -4.77 -27.75
CA PRO A 231 -2.91 -3.70 -27.92
C PRO A 231 -2.55 -2.45 -27.10
N GLY A 232 -2.88 -1.26 -27.61
CA GLY A 232 -2.72 -0.01 -26.89
C GLY A 232 -3.81 0.24 -25.85
N VAL A 233 -3.57 1.17 -24.94
CA VAL A 233 -4.50 1.57 -23.89
C VAL A 233 -5.67 2.36 -24.47
N MET A 234 -6.88 1.80 -24.39
CA MET A 234 -8.09 2.60 -24.58
C MET A 234 -8.38 3.38 -23.30
N THR A 235 -8.54 4.69 -23.42
CA THR A 235 -8.59 5.67 -22.32
C THR A 235 -9.79 5.59 -21.37
N PHE A 236 -10.55 4.50 -21.43
CA PHE A 236 -11.70 4.23 -20.57
C PHE A 236 -11.72 2.81 -20.03
N ASP A 237 -10.71 1.97 -20.33
CA ASP A 237 -10.68 0.60 -19.80
C ASP A 237 -9.83 0.56 -18.53
N ILE A 238 -10.53 0.59 -17.40
CA ILE A 238 -9.97 0.33 -16.06
C ILE A 238 -9.51 -1.14 -15.97
N ARG A 239 -9.94 -1.98 -16.93
CA ARG A 239 -9.32 -3.27 -17.20
C ARG A 239 -7.97 -3.00 -17.82
N THR A 240 -6.93 -3.18 -17.01
CA THR A 240 -5.67 -3.81 -17.41
C THR A 240 -5.01 -3.26 -18.69
N PHE A 241 -3.81 -2.67 -18.55
CA PHE A 241 -2.78 -2.69 -19.60
C PHE A 241 -2.94 -4.03 -20.33
N THR A 242 -3.22 -4.01 -21.63
CA THR A 242 -3.52 -5.23 -22.37
C THR A 242 -2.25 -6.08 -22.40
N GLU A 243 -2.15 -7.00 -21.47
CA GLU A 243 -0.95 -7.78 -21.25
C GLU A 243 -0.82 -8.91 -22.27
N LYS A 244 0.39 -9.10 -22.76
CA LYS A 244 0.77 -10.31 -23.47
C LYS A 244 1.75 -11.13 -22.62
N PRO A 245 1.33 -12.27 -22.07
CA PRO A 245 2.25 -13.20 -21.42
C PRO A 245 3.30 -13.72 -22.41
N VAL A 246 4.55 -13.71 -21.96
CA VAL A 246 5.73 -14.23 -22.64
C VAL A 246 6.37 -15.28 -21.73
N THR A 247 6.73 -16.44 -22.27
CA THR A 247 7.44 -17.46 -21.51
C THR A 247 8.88 -17.52 -22.01
N VAL A 248 9.85 -17.48 -21.10
CA VAL A 248 11.26 -17.66 -21.43
C VAL A 248 11.74 -18.97 -20.83
N GLU A 249 12.09 -19.94 -21.66
CA GLU A 249 12.76 -21.17 -21.23
C GLU A 249 14.27 -21.00 -21.36
N VAL A 250 14.99 -21.23 -20.27
CA VAL A 250 16.46 -21.29 -20.28
C VAL A 250 16.90 -22.72 -20.01
N THR A 251 17.87 -23.20 -20.77
CA THR A 251 18.45 -24.54 -20.64
C THR A 251 19.93 -24.42 -20.32
N ALA A 252 20.34 -25.04 -19.22
CA ALA A 252 21.72 -25.02 -18.74
C ALA A 252 22.67 -25.84 -19.63
N PRO A 253 23.95 -25.42 -19.72
CA PRO A 253 25.03 -26.29 -20.19
C PRO A 253 25.31 -27.41 -19.17
N ASP A 254 26.08 -28.40 -19.59
CA ASP A 254 26.55 -29.46 -18.68
C ASP A 254 27.61 -28.96 -17.71
N GLY A 255 27.68 -29.58 -16.52
CA GLY A 255 28.75 -29.34 -15.55
C GLY A 255 28.55 -28.18 -14.58
N LEU A 256 27.34 -27.60 -14.49
CA LEU A 256 27.02 -26.61 -13.45
C LEU A 256 27.12 -27.23 -12.05
N SER A 257 27.78 -26.50 -11.15
CA SER A 257 27.86 -26.81 -9.72
C SER A 257 26.61 -26.32 -8.98
N LYS A 258 26.34 -26.91 -7.81
CA LYS A 258 25.32 -26.43 -6.87
C LYS A 258 25.53 -24.93 -6.63
N TYR A 259 24.45 -24.15 -6.72
CA TYR A 259 24.42 -22.69 -6.55
C TYR A 259 25.07 -21.84 -7.63
N ASP A 260 25.54 -22.44 -8.74
CA ASP A 260 25.89 -21.66 -9.92
C ASP A 260 24.68 -20.82 -10.37
N ARG A 261 24.92 -19.51 -10.55
CA ARG A 261 23.89 -18.55 -10.96
C ARG A 261 24.11 -18.16 -12.42
N ALA A 262 23.01 -18.04 -13.15
CA ALA A 262 23.00 -17.43 -14.48
C ALA A 262 21.97 -16.30 -14.51
N THR A 263 22.45 -15.09 -14.78
CA THR A 263 21.60 -13.91 -14.98
C THR A 263 21.30 -13.74 -16.46
N PHE A 264 20.03 -13.57 -16.78
CA PHE A 264 19.52 -13.31 -18.11
C PHE A 264 18.89 -11.93 -18.13
N THR A 265 18.93 -11.28 -19.29
CA THR A 265 18.26 -10.00 -19.50
C THR A 265 17.33 -10.13 -20.69
N ALA A 266 16.03 -9.96 -20.46
CA ALA A 266 15.05 -9.82 -21.51
C ALA A 266 14.86 -8.34 -21.84
N THR A 267 14.96 -7.99 -23.12
CA THR A 267 14.74 -6.65 -23.64
C THR A 267 13.52 -6.64 -24.54
N ALA A 268 12.65 -5.65 -24.38
CA ALA A 268 11.53 -5.41 -25.27
C ALA A 268 11.79 -4.16 -26.12
N ARG A 269 11.59 -4.28 -27.43
CA ARG A 269 11.78 -3.22 -28.41
C ARG A 269 10.51 -3.04 -29.23
N SER A 270 9.96 -1.84 -29.25
CA SER A 270 8.87 -1.46 -30.15
C SER A 270 9.38 -1.45 -31.59
N LEU A 271 8.68 -2.11 -32.52
CA LEU A 271 9.01 -2.10 -33.95
C LEU A 271 8.39 -0.89 -34.69
N GLU A 272 7.48 -0.16 -34.05
CA GLU A 272 6.78 0.98 -34.66
C GLU A 272 7.46 2.33 -34.42
N THR A 273 8.37 2.43 -33.44
CA THR A 273 8.95 3.73 -33.01
C THR A 273 10.46 3.89 -33.29
N ASP A 274 11.14 2.88 -33.85
CA ASP A 274 12.58 2.85 -34.18
C ASP A 274 13.52 3.31 -33.03
N ARG A 275 13.06 3.17 -31.78
CA ARG A 275 13.81 3.53 -30.57
C ARG A 275 14.65 2.38 -30.04
N ASP A 276 15.72 2.72 -29.33
CA ASP A 276 16.47 1.77 -28.51
C ASP A 276 15.53 1.11 -27.47
N PRO A 277 15.78 -0.15 -27.07
CA PRO A 277 14.95 -0.85 -26.08
C PRO A 277 14.97 -0.10 -24.74
N GLU A 278 13.91 0.65 -24.45
CA GLU A 278 13.75 1.45 -23.22
C GLU A 278 13.49 0.58 -21.97
N THR A 279 13.03 -0.66 -22.12
CA THR A 279 12.79 -1.57 -20.98
C THR A 279 13.50 -2.91 -21.10
N SER A 280 14.21 -3.26 -20.03
CA SER A 280 14.83 -4.57 -19.84
C SER A 280 14.49 -5.10 -18.45
N VAL A 281 14.34 -6.41 -18.34
CA VAL A 281 14.15 -7.10 -17.07
C VAL A 281 15.21 -8.19 -16.92
N SER A 282 15.88 -8.20 -15.77
CA SER A 282 16.84 -9.25 -15.42
C SER A 282 16.18 -10.31 -14.55
N PHE A 283 16.53 -11.57 -14.82
CA PHE A 283 16.07 -12.72 -14.04
C PHE A 283 17.21 -13.74 -13.90
N GLU A 284 17.19 -14.53 -12.84
CA GLU A 284 18.26 -15.43 -12.45
C GLU A 284 17.76 -16.88 -12.37
N ALA A 285 18.50 -17.80 -13.00
CA ALA A 285 18.38 -19.23 -12.75
C ALA A 285 19.48 -19.66 -11.78
N ILE A 286 19.12 -20.38 -10.74
CA ILE A 286 20.06 -20.86 -9.71
C ILE A 286 20.07 -22.38 -9.74
N ARG A 287 21.23 -22.99 -9.99
CA ARG A 287 21.39 -24.44 -10.06
C ARG A 287 21.08 -25.08 -8.71
N ALA A 288 20.07 -25.94 -8.67
CA ALA A 288 19.80 -26.76 -7.50
C ALA A 288 20.89 -27.81 -7.29
N GLY A 289 21.22 -28.09 -6.02
CA GLY A 289 21.91 -29.31 -5.60
C GLY A 289 20.93 -30.46 -5.36
N LEU A 290 21.45 -31.65 -5.03
CA LEU A 290 20.60 -32.76 -4.55
C LEU A 290 20.00 -32.41 -3.18
N LEU A 291 20.73 -31.63 -2.38
CA LEU A 291 20.31 -31.15 -1.07
C LEU A 291 20.68 -29.67 -0.91
N MET A 292 19.75 -28.85 -0.45
CA MET A 292 19.94 -27.42 -0.25
C MET A 292 19.21 -26.91 0.99
N SER A 293 19.67 -25.79 1.53
CA SER A 293 18.89 -24.97 2.45
C SER A 293 19.13 -23.49 2.16
N VAL A 294 18.15 -22.64 2.46
CA VAL A 294 18.32 -21.19 2.35
C VAL A 294 19.28 -20.66 3.43
N SER A 295 19.35 -21.32 4.57
CA SER A 295 20.22 -20.97 5.70
C SER A 295 21.62 -21.59 5.60
N GLU A 296 21.95 -22.23 4.49
CA GLU A 296 23.28 -22.83 4.28
C GLU A 296 24.37 -21.77 4.09
N ALA A 297 25.58 -22.07 4.58
CA ALA A 297 26.78 -21.32 4.27
C ALA A 297 27.02 -21.14 2.76
N GLY A 298 27.06 -19.88 2.29
CA GLY A 298 27.27 -19.58 0.87
C GLY A 298 26.04 -19.85 -0.01
N SER A 299 24.88 -20.11 0.61
CA SER A 299 23.61 -20.20 -0.09
C SER A 299 23.33 -18.92 -0.88
N PRO A 300 22.92 -19.01 -2.15
CA PRO A 300 22.64 -17.86 -2.96
C PRO A 300 21.31 -17.17 -2.62
N PHE A 301 20.54 -17.81 -1.73
CA PHE A 301 19.22 -17.37 -1.31
C PHE A 301 19.27 -16.50 -0.04
N SER A 302 20.41 -16.46 0.65
CA SER A 302 20.67 -15.55 1.76
C SER A 302 21.53 -14.38 1.30
N GLU A 303 21.14 -13.16 1.68
CA GLU A 303 21.89 -11.93 1.40
C GLU A 303 23.09 -11.74 2.35
N ARG A 304 23.24 -12.59 3.36
CA ARG A 304 24.38 -12.59 4.30
C ARG A 304 25.18 -13.90 4.25
N PRO A 305 26.47 -13.87 4.66
CA PRO A 305 27.24 -15.08 4.88
C PRO A 305 26.61 -15.96 5.98
N PHE A 306 27.03 -17.22 6.02
CA PHE A 306 26.59 -18.24 6.97
C PHE A 306 26.34 -17.70 8.39
N ARG A 307 25.08 -17.69 8.80
CA ARG A 307 24.65 -17.09 10.07
C ARG A 307 23.82 -18.11 10.85
N PRO A 308 24.09 -18.28 12.16
CA PRO A 308 23.34 -19.24 12.95
C PRO A 308 21.93 -18.72 13.28
N HIS A 309 20.95 -19.62 13.43
CA HIS A 309 19.70 -19.26 14.11
C HIS A 309 20.00 -19.03 15.59
N LEU A 310 19.49 -17.93 16.13
CA LEU A 310 19.61 -17.63 17.56
C LEU A 310 18.47 -18.36 18.30
N VAL A 311 18.81 -19.17 19.28
CA VAL A 311 17.88 -20.03 20.01
C VAL A 311 18.11 -19.92 21.51
N HIS A 312 17.02 -19.89 22.29
CA HIS A 312 17.10 -19.89 23.75
C HIS A 312 17.58 -21.25 24.29
N PRO A 313 18.24 -21.31 25.47
CA PRO A 313 18.56 -22.57 26.12
C PRO A 313 17.33 -23.46 26.30
N GLY A 314 17.48 -24.76 26.01
CA GLY A 314 16.38 -25.74 26.10
C GLY A 314 15.23 -25.54 25.10
N ARG A 315 15.41 -24.71 24.06
CA ARG A 315 14.43 -24.49 22.99
C ARG A 315 14.88 -25.08 21.66
N ILE A 316 13.96 -25.04 20.70
CA ILE A 316 14.18 -25.59 19.36
C ILE A 316 14.25 -24.49 18.29
N THR A 317 15.02 -24.78 17.25
CA THR A 317 14.95 -24.07 15.97
C THR A 317 14.86 -25.07 14.84
N THR A 318 14.32 -24.64 13.70
CA THR A 318 14.08 -25.50 12.55
C THR A 318 14.76 -24.97 11.31
N TYR A 319 15.03 -25.87 10.37
CA TYR A 319 15.48 -25.56 9.03
C TYR A 319 14.71 -26.40 8.04
N ILE A 320 14.36 -25.80 6.90
CA ILE A 320 13.84 -26.56 5.78
C ILE A 320 14.98 -26.94 4.86
N LEU A 321 15.07 -28.24 4.60
CA LEU A 321 15.98 -28.83 3.64
C LEU A 321 15.21 -29.18 2.39
N GLN A 322 15.63 -28.64 1.25
CA GLN A 322 15.08 -28.98 -0.05
C GLN A 322 15.91 -30.10 -0.67
N VAL A 323 15.29 -31.25 -0.88
CA VAL A 323 15.84 -32.41 -1.57
C VAL A 323 15.30 -32.42 -2.99
N ALA A 324 16.19 -32.22 -3.97
CA ALA A 324 15.78 -32.09 -5.37
C ALA A 324 16.38 -33.21 -6.22
N ASN A 325 15.56 -33.87 -7.05
CA ASN A 325 16.10 -34.79 -8.05
C ASN A 325 16.58 -34.00 -9.27
N ILE A 326 17.88 -33.72 -9.29
CA ILE A 326 18.56 -33.01 -10.36
C ILE A 326 19.00 -33.91 -11.54
N TYR A 327 18.63 -35.19 -11.52
CA TYR A 327 19.03 -36.23 -12.49
C TYR A 327 17.87 -36.64 -13.40
N ASP A 328 18.19 -37.32 -14.51
CA ASP A 328 17.21 -37.65 -15.58
C ASP A 328 16.28 -38.84 -15.24
N GLY A 329 16.49 -39.56 -14.14
CA GLY A 329 15.68 -40.70 -13.73
C GLY A 329 15.30 -40.66 -12.26
N PRO A 330 14.28 -41.43 -11.81
CA PRO A 330 13.86 -41.46 -10.41
C PRO A 330 15.02 -41.82 -9.46
N ARG A 331 14.95 -41.34 -8.22
CA ARG A 331 16.00 -41.54 -7.20
C ARG A 331 15.41 -41.84 -5.82
N ASP A 332 16.00 -42.83 -5.16
CA ASP A 332 15.85 -42.99 -3.71
C ASP A 332 16.95 -42.19 -3.02
N VAL A 333 16.58 -41.20 -2.22
CA VAL A 333 17.52 -40.32 -1.52
C VAL A 333 17.53 -40.65 -0.03
N ARG A 334 18.70 -40.99 0.50
CA ARG A 334 18.91 -41.19 1.94
C ARG A 334 19.56 -39.96 2.56
N LEU A 335 18.98 -39.49 3.65
CA LEU A 335 19.47 -38.37 4.45
C LEU A 335 20.13 -38.88 5.73
N ALA A 336 21.21 -38.23 6.14
CA ALA A 336 21.85 -38.50 7.43
C ALA A 336 22.44 -37.23 8.02
N ILE A 337 22.24 -37.05 9.33
CA ILE A 337 22.92 -36.04 10.13
C ILE A 337 24.31 -36.58 10.49
N THR A 338 25.33 -35.78 10.24
CA THR A 338 26.70 -36.08 10.70
C THR A 338 26.79 -35.64 12.16
N GLU A 339 26.83 -36.59 13.10
CA GLU A 339 26.65 -36.35 14.55
C GLU A 339 27.41 -35.13 15.10
N PRO A 340 26.74 -34.18 15.78
CA PRO A 340 27.35 -33.39 16.84
C PRO A 340 27.19 -34.15 18.17
N ARG A 341 28.30 -34.47 18.86
CA ARG A 341 28.30 -34.99 20.24
C ARG A 341 28.84 -33.98 21.25
N ARG A 342 28.76 -32.69 20.93
CA ARG A 342 29.33 -31.63 21.77
C ARG A 342 28.22 -30.93 22.55
N GLY A 343 28.44 -30.80 23.87
CA GLY A 343 27.72 -29.82 24.69
C GLY A 343 26.21 -30.00 24.86
N GLY A 344 25.64 -31.17 24.58
CA GLY A 344 24.20 -31.44 24.78
C GLY A 344 23.28 -31.06 23.61
N TRP A 345 23.82 -30.52 22.52
CA TRP A 345 23.07 -30.29 21.28
C TRP A 345 22.65 -31.60 20.61
N PHE A 346 21.44 -31.64 20.06
CA PHE A 346 21.01 -32.74 19.18
C PHE A 346 20.10 -32.23 18.06
N ALA A 347 19.99 -33.01 16.99
CA ALA A 347 19.13 -32.69 15.86
C ALA A 347 18.48 -33.94 15.27
N GLU A 348 17.32 -33.77 14.65
CA GLU A 348 16.53 -34.84 14.04
C GLU A 348 15.93 -34.41 12.71
N LEU A 349 15.69 -35.38 11.83
CA LEU A 349 15.05 -35.16 10.53
C LEU A 349 13.63 -35.72 10.56
N SER A 350 12.67 -34.99 10.00
CA SER A 350 11.29 -35.48 9.83
C SER A 350 11.21 -36.73 8.94
N GLU A 351 12.15 -36.89 8.01
CA GLU A 351 12.25 -38.02 7.10
C GLU A 351 13.73 -38.31 6.80
N THR A 352 14.14 -39.58 6.83
CA THR A 352 15.55 -39.97 6.55
C THR A 352 15.71 -40.68 5.22
N THR A 353 14.63 -41.04 4.54
CA THR A 353 14.64 -41.70 3.22
C THR A 353 13.45 -41.23 2.40
N ILE A 354 13.71 -40.65 1.24
CA ILE A 354 12.70 -40.28 0.25
C ILE A 354 12.80 -41.29 -0.89
N ALA A 355 11.76 -42.09 -1.10
CA ALA A 355 11.72 -43.08 -2.16
C ALA A 355 11.12 -42.52 -3.45
N ASP A 356 11.61 -42.99 -4.60
CA ASP A 356 11.06 -42.72 -5.93
C ASP A 356 10.88 -41.22 -6.28
N LEU A 357 11.84 -40.39 -5.88
CA LEU A 357 11.82 -38.95 -6.16
C LEU A 357 11.94 -38.75 -7.69
N SER A 358 10.91 -38.18 -8.32
CA SER A 358 10.83 -38.06 -9.78
C SER A 358 11.81 -37.01 -10.33
N PRO A 359 12.33 -37.14 -11.56
CA PRO A 359 13.17 -36.11 -12.19
C PRO A 359 12.54 -34.72 -12.14
N GLY A 360 13.25 -33.73 -11.60
CA GLY A 360 12.72 -32.37 -11.45
C GLY A 360 11.90 -32.13 -10.18
N GLU A 361 11.57 -33.17 -9.41
CA GLU A 361 10.80 -33.05 -8.17
C GLU A 361 11.66 -32.47 -7.04
N ILE A 362 11.04 -31.62 -6.20
CA ILE A 362 11.60 -31.12 -4.94
C ILE A 362 10.71 -31.64 -3.82
N ARG A 363 11.34 -32.20 -2.78
CA ARG A 363 10.70 -32.58 -1.52
C ARG A 363 11.37 -31.84 -0.38
N GLU A 364 10.57 -31.45 0.60
CA GLU A 364 11.05 -30.73 1.77
C GLU A 364 11.14 -31.67 2.96
N VAL A 365 12.22 -31.53 3.72
CA VAL A 365 12.47 -32.27 4.95
C VAL A 365 12.81 -31.26 6.04
N LEU A 366 12.14 -31.38 7.18
CA LEU A 366 12.37 -30.53 8.33
C LEU A 366 13.55 -31.08 9.13
N LEU A 367 14.53 -30.22 9.41
CA LEU A 367 15.58 -30.47 10.39
C LEU A 367 15.24 -29.70 11.66
N THR A 368 15.01 -30.41 12.76
CA THR A 368 14.78 -29.81 14.09
C THR A 368 16.06 -29.87 14.89
N VAL A 369 16.52 -28.72 15.39
CA VAL A 369 17.70 -28.58 16.23
C VAL A 369 17.27 -28.21 17.64
N HIS A 370 17.79 -28.94 18.62
CA HIS A 370 17.49 -28.76 20.03
C HIS A 370 18.71 -28.20 20.76
N ALA A 371 18.52 -27.05 21.40
CA ALA A 371 19.52 -26.39 22.22
C ALA A 371 19.66 -27.09 23.59
N PRO A 372 20.87 -27.18 24.17
CA PRO A 372 21.05 -27.66 25.53
C PRO A 372 20.33 -26.78 26.57
N ASP A 373 19.76 -27.40 27.60
CA ASP A 373 19.05 -26.70 28.69
C ASP A 373 19.94 -25.71 29.46
N GLU A 374 21.21 -26.06 29.66
CA GLU A 374 22.19 -25.24 30.38
C GLU A 374 23.18 -24.53 29.44
N GLY A 375 22.79 -24.34 28.17
CA GLY A 375 23.60 -23.64 27.17
C GLY A 375 23.90 -22.20 27.56
N LYS A 376 25.12 -21.72 27.27
CA LYS A 376 25.52 -20.33 27.56
C LYS A 376 25.44 -19.45 26.30
N PRO A 377 25.03 -18.17 26.42
CA PRO A 377 25.03 -17.24 25.29
C PRO A 377 26.36 -17.24 24.51
N GLY A 378 26.25 -17.33 23.19
CA GLY A 378 27.39 -17.42 22.27
C GLY A 378 27.94 -18.85 22.05
N GLU A 379 27.47 -19.85 22.79
CA GLU A 379 27.74 -21.26 22.46
C GLU A 379 27.03 -21.61 21.14
N ARG A 380 27.81 -22.10 20.18
CA ARG A 380 27.36 -22.35 18.81
C ARG A 380 27.72 -23.77 18.39
N GLU A 381 26.81 -24.40 17.65
CA GLU A 381 27.05 -25.70 16.99
C GLU A 381 26.64 -25.65 15.51
N GLU A 382 27.35 -26.40 14.68
CA GLU A 382 27.05 -26.58 13.25
C GLU A 382 26.54 -27.99 12.99
N PHE A 383 25.51 -28.10 12.16
CA PHE A 383 24.87 -29.36 11.80
C PHE A 383 25.10 -29.61 10.31
N GLU A 384 25.80 -30.70 9.98
CA GLU A 384 25.99 -31.14 8.60
C GLU A 384 24.99 -32.26 8.27
N VAL A 385 24.06 -31.98 7.37
CA VAL A 385 23.15 -32.99 6.80
C VAL A 385 23.65 -33.40 5.43
N THR A 386 23.61 -34.70 5.16
CA THR A 386 24.09 -35.29 3.93
C THR A 386 22.96 -36.00 3.19
N ALA A 387 22.95 -35.91 1.86
CA ALA A 387 22.04 -36.64 0.99
C ALA A 387 22.80 -37.59 0.07
N ARG A 388 22.31 -38.81 -0.10
CA ARG A 388 22.87 -39.83 -1.00
C ARG A 388 21.78 -40.45 -1.87
N ALA A 389 21.93 -40.32 -3.18
CA ALA A 389 21.07 -40.98 -4.19
C ALA A 389 21.76 -42.18 -4.88
N GLY A 390 23.02 -42.46 -4.51
CA GLY A 390 23.84 -43.56 -5.04
C GLY A 390 25.27 -43.51 -4.49
N ILE A 391 26.20 -44.24 -5.11
CA ILE A 391 27.62 -44.28 -4.66
C ILE A 391 28.34 -42.95 -4.91
N ARG A 392 28.02 -42.27 -6.03
CA ARG A 392 28.68 -41.02 -6.47
C ARG A 392 27.75 -39.79 -6.44
N GLU A 393 26.48 -40.00 -6.16
CA GLU A 393 25.45 -38.95 -6.10
C GLU A 393 25.28 -38.55 -4.64
N TYR A 394 25.99 -37.51 -4.24
CA TYR A 394 26.11 -37.05 -2.86
C TYR A 394 26.11 -35.53 -2.80
N ASP A 395 25.43 -34.99 -1.80
CA ASP A 395 25.45 -33.56 -1.49
C ASP A 395 25.35 -33.36 0.02
N ARG A 396 25.65 -32.15 0.49
CA ARG A 396 25.58 -31.79 1.90
C ARG A 396 25.10 -30.37 2.08
N VAL A 397 24.51 -30.13 3.25
CA VAL A 397 24.10 -28.82 3.74
C VAL A 397 24.68 -28.64 5.13
N ARG A 398 25.17 -27.43 5.42
CA ARG A 398 25.55 -27.01 6.77
C ARG A 398 24.68 -25.87 7.25
N VAL A 399 24.05 -26.07 8.40
CA VAL A 399 23.33 -25.03 9.14
C VAL A 399 23.96 -24.86 10.52
N ALA A 400 23.66 -23.78 11.23
CA ALA A 400 24.23 -23.53 12.55
C ALA A 400 23.20 -22.93 13.50
N ALA A 401 23.27 -23.27 14.78
CA ALA A 401 22.49 -22.63 15.82
C ALA A 401 23.43 -22.07 16.89
N GLU A 402 23.04 -20.97 17.52
CA GLU A 402 23.79 -20.29 18.58
C GLU A 402 22.86 -19.95 19.73
N ILE A 403 23.29 -20.21 20.97
CA ILE A 403 22.55 -19.84 22.16
C ILE A 403 22.49 -18.33 22.29
N SER A 404 21.27 -17.81 22.47
CA SER A 404 21.00 -16.42 22.81
C SER A 404 19.99 -16.35 23.94
N ASN A 405 20.18 -15.43 24.88
CA ASN A 405 19.19 -15.13 25.91
C ASN A 405 18.24 -13.99 25.49
N ILE A 406 18.39 -13.45 24.28
CA ILE A 406 17.54 -12.39 23.77
C ILE A 406 16.22 -13.01 23.28
N PRO A 407 15.06 -12.66 23.87
CA PRO A 407 13.74 -13.06 23.37
C PRO A 407 13.50 -12.65 21.92
N LYS A 408 12.76 -13.47 21.19
CA LYS A 408 12.23 -13.09 19.87
C LYS A 408 11.18 -11.99 20.04
N ILE A 409 11.07 -11.07 19.09
CA ILE A 409 10.12 -9.95 19.12
C ILE A 409 9.23 -10.02 17.87
N TYR A 410 7.93 -10.13 18.08
CA TYR A 410 6.91 -10.21 17.03
C TYR A 410 5.96 -9.02 17.16
N TYR A 411 6.00 -8.11 16.20
CA TYR A 411 4.96 -7.10 16.01
C TYR A 411 3.94 -7.66 15.01
N VAL A 412 2.67 -7.60 15.37
CA VAL A 412 1.55 -7.89 14.48
C VAL A 412 0.64 -6.68 14.44
N ALA A 413 0.61 -6.00 13.31
CA ALA A 413 -0.26 -4.88 13.04
C ALA A 413 -1.46 -5.36 12.21
N ILE A 414 -2.67 -5.13 12.71
CA ILE A 414 -3.90 -5.23 11.92
C ILE A 414 -4.19 -3.81 11.45
N ASP A 415 -3.98 -3.56 10.16
CA ASP A 415 -4.07 -2.23 9.55
C ASP A 415 -5.48 -1.65 9.66
N ALA A 416 -5.61 -0.38 10.04
CA ALA A 416 -6.90 0.31 10.20
C ALA A 416 -7.90 -0.32 11.21
N MET A 417 -7.45 -1.17 12.13
CA MET A 417 -8.31 -1.77 13.14
C MET A 417 -8.57 -0.79 14.29
N ASN A 418 -9.80 -0.28 14.37
CA ASN A 418 -10.26 0.45 15.55
C ASN A 418 -10.37 -0.49 16.77
N TYR A 419 -10.06 0.01 17.97
CA TYR A 419 -10.23 -0.72 19.24
C TYR A 419 -11.64 -1.31 19.41
N ASP A 420 -12.68 -0.59 18.97
CA ASP A 420 -14.07 -0.93 19.23
C ASP A 420 -14.52 -2.24 18.57
N TYR A 421 -13.79 -2.77 17.59
CA TYR A 421 -14.03 -4.13 17.07
C TYR A 421 -13.91 -5.21 18.17
N LEU A 422 -13.08 -4.98 19.20
CA LEU A 422 -12.96 -5.89 20.35
C LEU A 422 -14.20 -5.90 21.25
N LEU A 423 -15.10 -4.92 21.09
CA LEU A 423 -16.32 -4.78 21.88
C LEU A 423 -17.53 -5.45 21.22
N LEU A 424 -17.38 -6.04 20.03
CA LEU A 424 -18.48 -6.64 19.30
C LEU A 424 -18.69 -8.12 19.62
N ASP A 425 -19.96 -8.54 19.57
CA ASP A 425 -20.32 -9.96 19.62
C ASP A 425 -19.89 -10.71 18.36
N ARG A 426 -20.08 -12.04 18.32
CA ARG A 426 -19.64 -12.87 17.18
C ARG A 426 -20.24 -12.43 15.85
N ARG A 427 -21.49 -11.96 15.88
CA ARG A 427 -22.21 -11.52 14.69
C ARG A 427 -21.72 -10.15 14.21
N GLY A 428 -21.23 -9.30 15.11
CA GLY A 428 -20.76 -7.95 14.80
C GLY A 428 -21.87 -6.90 14.79
N ASP A 429 -23.07 -7.26 15.27
CA ASP A 429 -24.25 -6.38 15.30
C ASP A 429 -24.74 -6.00 16.70
N GLY A 430 -24.11 -6.56 17.73
CA GLY A 430 -24.37 -6.24 19.11
C GLY A 430 -23.11 -6.09 19.96
N PRO A 431 -23.27 -5.59 21.20
CA PRO A 431 -22.18 -5.56 22.15
C PRO A 431 -21.78 -6.98 22.54
N GLY A 432 -20.47 -7.20 22.65
CA GLY A 432 -19.91 -8.45 23.11
C GLY A 432 -20.34 -8.80 24.54
N PRO A 433 -20.11 -10.06 24.97
CA PRO A 433 -20.68 -10.62 26.18
C PRO A 433 -20.23 -9.96 27.48
N CYS A 434 -19.12 -9.20 27.47
CA CYS A 434 -18.53 -8.59 28.66
C CYS A 434 -17.92 -7.21 28.39
N VAL A 435 -17.93 -6.35 29.41
CA VAL A 435 -17.21 -5.08 29.41
C VAL A 435 -15.69 -5.30 29.59
N PRO A 436 -14.84 -4.34 29.16
CA PRO A 436 -13.38 -4.49 29.19
C PRO A 436 -12.79 -4.91 30.53
N GLU A 437 -13.34 -4.43 31.65
CA GLU A 437 -12.88 -4.77 33.00
C GLU A 437 -13.05 -6.26 33.35
N ALA A 438 -13.91 -6.97 32.63
CA ALA A 438 -14.22 -8.38 32.84
C ALA A 438 -13.59 -9.31 31.79
N TRP A 439 -12.95 -8.79 30.73
CA TRP A 439 -12.42 -9.59 29.61
C TRP A 439 -11.53 -10.76 30.05
N VAL A 440 -10.67 -10.55 31.04
CA VAL A 440 -9.75 -11.57 31.57
C VAL A 440 -10.50 -12.77 32.15
N THR A 441 -11.66 -12.52 32.78
CA THR A 441 -12.46 -13.55 33.46
C THR A 441 -13.68 -14.00 32.64
N CYS A 442 -13.94 -13.35 31.51
CA CYS A 442 -15.13 -13.58 30.71
C CYS A 442 -14.95 -14.80 29.81
N GLU A 443 -15.47 -15.96 30.23
CA GLU A 443 -15.51 -17.17 29.42
C GLU A 443 -16.75 -17.17 28.50
N SER A 444 -16.55 -16.71 27.27
CA SER A 444 -17.55 -16.77 26.19
C SER A 444 -16.84 -17.00 24.86
N ASP A 445 -17.51 -17.69 23.95
CA ASP A 445 -17.09 -17.85 22.56
C ASP A 445 -17.75 -16.80 21.65
N ASP A 446 -18.63 -15.96 22.20
CA ASP A 446 -19.49 -15.03 21.47
C ASP A 446 -18.80 -13.69 21.19
N TRP A 447 -17.59 -13.74 20.64
CA TRP A 447 -16.79 -12.57 20.28
C TRP A 447 -16.60 -12.51 18.77
N LEU A 448 -16.54 -11.31 18.18
CA LEU A 448 -16.13 -11.14 16.79
C LEU A 448 -14.69 -11.64 16.59
N MET A 449 -13.82 -11.33 17.56
CA MET A 449 -12.38 -11.63 17.52
C MET A 449 -11.97 -12.54 18.69
N PRO A 450 -12.40 -13.82 18.67
CA PRO A 450 -12.19 -14.73 19.79
C PRO A 450 -10.72 -15.06 20.07
N ASN A 451 -9.84 -15.07 19.06
CA ASN A 451 -8.42 -15.34 19.29
C ASN A 451 -7.73 -14.17 20.00
N LEU A 452 -8.08 -12.92 19.66
CA LEU A 452 -7.62 -11.75 20.40
C LEU A 452 -8.13 -11.74 21.84
N HIS A 453 -9.40 -12.10 22.08
CA HIS A 453 -9.92 -12.25 23.44
C HIS A 453 -9.20 -13.35 24.22
N ALA A 454 -8.86 -14.47 23.59
CA ALA A 454 -8.04 -15.51 24.21
C ALA A 454 -6.64 -14.99 24.58
N PHE A 455 -6.03 -14.18 23.70
CA PHE A 455 -4.72 -13.56 23.94
C PHE A 455 -4.77 -12.52 25.07
N ILE A 456 -5.83 -11.69 25.16
CA ILE A 456 -6.02 -10.71 26.24
C ILE A 456 -5.98 -11.38 27.63
N ARG A 457 -6.53 -12.59 27.77
CA ARG A 457 -6.54 -13.31 29.06
C ARG A 457 -5.14 -13.68 29.56
N GLU A 458 -4.14 -13.74 28.69
CA GLU A 458 -2.76 -14.07 29.02
C GLU A 458 -1.77 -12.90 28.81
N ALA A 459 -2.26 -11.72 28.42
CA ALA A 459 -1.48 -10.54 28.07
C ALA A 459 -1.83 -9.30 28.93
N THR A 460 -1.16 -8.18 28.67
CA THR A 460 -1.62 -6.85 29.11
C THR A 460 -2.28 -6.12 27.93
N ALA A 461 -3.54 -5.71 28.09
CA ALA A 461 -4.31 -4.95 27.10
C ALA A 461 -4.62 -3.54 27.58
N TYR A 462 -4.53 -2.57 26.67
CA TYR A 462 -4.85 -1.17 26.92
C TYR A 462 -6.15 -0.78 26.21
N THR A 463 -7.10 -0.21 26.97
CA THR A 463 -8.40 0.19 26.44
C THR A 463 -8.42 1.60 25.86
N ASN A 464 -7.36 2.39 26.10
CA ASN A 464 -7.23 3.78 25.68
C ASN A 464 -5.87 4.03 25.01
N ALA A 465 -5.50 3.13 24.10
CA ALA A 465 -4.30 3.28 23.29
C ALA A 465 -4.57 4.14 22.05
N LYS A 466 -3.60 4.99 21.71
CA LYS A 466 -3.68 5.89 20.56
C LYS A 466 -2.48 5.76 19.65
N ASN A 467 -2.71 5.92 18.35
CA ASN A 467 -1.61 6.22 17.43
C ASN A 467 -1.23 7.71 17.49
N HIS A 468 -0.31 8.13 16.63
CA HIS A 468 0.00 9.54 16.43
C HIS A 468 -0.70 10.12 15.20
N LEU A 469 -0.86 11.43 15.18
CA LEU A 469 -1.11 12.21 13.99
C LEU A 469 0.17 12.28 13.14
N LEU A 470 0.10 12.20 11.82
CA LEU A 470 -1.11 11.84 11.07
C LEU A 470 -1.50 10.40 11.34
N SER A 471 -2.80 10.18 11.52
CA SER A 471 -3.37 8.86 11.84
C SER A 471 -3.41 7.99 10.59
N ALA A 472 -2.24 7.62 10.08
CA ALA A 472 -2.05 6.97 8.79
C ALA A 472 -0.86 6.00 8.79
N THR A 473 -0.78 5.21 7.72
CA THR A 473 -0.01 3.98 7.65
C THR A 473 1.51 4.15 7.81
N ASP A 474 2.17 4.93 6.94
CA ASP A 474 3.63 5.03 6.86
C ASP A 474 4.28 5.45 8.19
N MET A 475 3.73 6.52 8.80
CA MET A 475 4.27 7.08 10.04
C MET A 475 4.02 6.17 11.23
N ASN A 476 2.82 5.61 11.40
CA ASN A 476 2.50 4.91 12.64
C ASN A 476 3.14 3.51 12.73
N HIS A 477 3.34 2.80 11.62
CA HIS A 477 4.20 1.61 11.61
C HIS A 477 5.64 1.94 12.02
N THR A 478 6.17 3.05 11.51
CA THR A 478 7.52 3.51 11.87
C THR A 478 7.58 3.96 13.33
N ASN A 479 6.57 4.68 13.82
CA ASN A 479 6.48 5.19 15.18
C ASN A 479 6.45 4.05 16.21
N ALA A 480 5.76 2.94 15.92
CA ALA A 480 5.77 1.73 16.75
C ALA A 480 7.17 1.13 16.90
N LEU A 481 7.93 1.10 15.80
CA LEU A 481 9.27 0.50 15.72
C LEU A 481 10.36 1.42 16.26
N ALA A 482 10.23 2.73 16.08
CA ALA A 482 11.24 3.73 16.46
C ALA A 482 10.96 4.36 17.82
N GLY A 483 9.73 4.24 18.33
CA GLY A 483 9.27 4.95 19.52
C GLY A 483 9.18 6.46 19.30
N THR A 484 8.91 6.90 18.07
CA THR A 484 8.94 8.32 17.65
C THR A 484 7.55 8.89 17.47
N TYR A 485 7.49 10.21 17.39
CA TYR A 485 6.42 10.96 16.74
C TYR A 485 6.64 11.05 15.23
N SER A 486 5.59 11.34 14.46
CA SER A 486 5.66 11.46 12.99
C SER A 486 6.62 12.56 12.53
N GLY A 487 6.62 13.71 13.21
CA GLY A 487 7.55 14.82 12.99
C GLY A 487 9.00 14.45 13.24
N THR A 488 9.27 13.69 14.31
CA THR A 488 10.60 13.15 14.62
C THR A 488 11.04 12.09 13.61
N ALA A 489 10.12 11.24 13.15
CA ALA A 489 10.41 10.23 12.12
C ALA A 489 10.73 10.86 10.76
N GLY A 490 10.28 12.11 10.53
CA GLY A 490 10.39 12.79 9.25
C GLY A 490 9.40 12.24 8.22
N LEU A 491 8.21 11.83 8.67
CA LEU A 491 7.17 11.21 7.83
C LEU A 491 5.90 12.07 7.87
N ASP A 492 5.57 12.73 6.76
CA ASP A 492 4.46 13.70 6.67
C ASP A 492 3.32 13.27 5.75
N SER A 493 3.46 12.17 5.00
CA SER A 493 2.51 11.70 4.00
C SER A 493 2.63 10.19 3.80
N VAL A 494 1.58 9.57 3.27
CA VAL A 494 1.55 8.18 2.81
C VAL A 494 2.22 8.09 1.44
N SER A 495 3.10 7.10 1.26
CA SER A 495 3.72 6.62 0.02
C SER A 495 4.47 7.64 -0.87
N GLY A 496 4.67 8.88 -0.40
CA GLY A 496 5.50 9.84 -1.13
C GLY A 496 5.71 11.17 -0.42
N PHE A 497 6.93 11.70 -0.51
CA PHE A 497 7.29 13.01 0.03
C PHE A 497 7.39 14.07 -1.06
N PHE A 498 6.92 15.27 -0.76
CA PHE A 498 6.94 16.40 -1.67
C PHE A 498 8.30 17.12 -1.65
N PHE A 499 8.91 17.35 -2.82
CA PHE A 499 10.21 18.02 -2.97
C PHE A 499 10.11 19.39 -3.67
N GLY A 500 8.90 19.83 -4.03
CA GLY A 500 8.65 21.07 -4.76
C GLY A 500 8.05 20.85 -6.14
N ARG A 501 8.18 21.85 -7.02
CA ARG A 501 7.71 21.79 -8.40
C ARG A 501 8.88 21.88 -9.38
N ASP A 502 8.74 21.24 -10.54
CA ASP A 502 9.68 21.42 -11.65
C ASP A 502 9.43 22.74 -12.42
N GLU A 503 10.26 23.03 -13.44
CA GLU A 503 10.16 24.27 -14.23
C GLU A 503 8.83 24.44 -15.02
N PHE A 504 7.97 23.42 -15.00
CA PHE A 504 6.66 23.39 -15.65
C PHE A 504 5.51 23.40 -14.64
N GLY A 505 5.81 23.52 -13.34
CA GLY A 505 4.83 23.53 -12.26
C GLY A 505 4.32 22.15 -11.85
N ARG A 506 4.94 21.05 -12.31
CA ARG A 506 4.56 19.69 -11.89
C ARG A 506 5.15 19.38 -10.54
N GLN A 507 4.38 18.71 -9.68
CA GLN A 507 4.86 18.28 -8.37
C GLN A 507 5.96 17.22 -8.50
N ILE A 508 7.04 17.38 -7.74
CA ILE A 508 8.12 16.41 -7.58
C ILE A 508 7.82 15.64 -6.30
N VAL A 509 7.42 14.38 -6.41
CA VAL A 509 7.19 13.47 -5.29
C VAL A 509 8.21 12.34 -5.38
N ARG A 510 8.78 11.93 -4.25
CA ARG A 510 9.71 10.79 -4.17
C ARG A 510 9.19 9.74 -3.20
N ASP A 511 9.41 8.49 -3.55
CA ASP A 511 9.04 7.35 -2.70
C ASP A 511 9.79 7.41 -1.36
N PRO A 512 9.11 7.14 -0.25
CA PRO A 512 9.70 7.25 1.07
C PRO A 512 10.65 6.07 1.31
N ASN A 513 11.74 6.30 2.02
CA ASN A 513 12.72 5.27 2.37
C ASN A 513 13.50 5.66 3.64
N ARG A 514 14.19 4.69 4.25
CA ARG A 514 14.99 4.88 5.48
C ARG A 514 16.06 5.98 5.40
N ASP A 515 16.57 6.32 4.22
CA ASP A 515 17.54 7.42 4.07
C ASP A 515 16.91 8.81 4.14
N LEU A 516 15.58 8.90 4.02
CA LEU A 516 14.82 10.13 4.21
C LEU A 516 14.26 10.27 5.64
N MET A 517 14.42 9.26 6.50
CA MET A 517 14.03 9.40 7.90
C MET A 517 15.16 10.08 8.69
N ARG A 518 14.98 11.37 9.00
CA ARG A 518 15.98 12.22 9.63
C ARG A 518 15.36 13.02 10.78
N TYR A 519 16.05 13.07 11.91
CA TYR A 519 15.61 13.77 13.12
C TYR A 519 16.71 14.71 13.65
N GLY A 520 16.33 15.59 14.59
CA GLY A 520 17.24 16.55 15.20
C GLY A 520 17.64 17.69 14.25
N PRO A 521 18.38 18.69 14.75
CA PRO A 521 18.79 19.83 13.95
C PRO A 521 19.82 19.45 12.88
N GLU A 522 20.71 18.48 13.16
CA GLU A 522 21.77 18.08 12.22
C GLU A 522 21.33 16.98 11.23
N GLY A 523 20.10 16.47 11.38
CA GLY A 523 19.57 15.40 10.54
C GLY A 523 20.24 14.07 10.80
N GLU A 524 20.24 13.61 12.06
CA GLU A 524 20.64 12.24 12.36
C GLU A 524 19.65 11.23 11.79
N ARG A 525 20.14 10.03 11.47
CA ARG A 525 19.28 8.93 11.00
C ARG A 525 18.43 8.42 12.14
N VAL A 526 17.11 8.34 11.92
CA VAL A 526 16.17 7.71 12.86
C VAL A 526 16.54 6.23 13.04
N LEU A 527 16.65 5.77 14.29
CA LEU A 527 16.91 4.37 14.62
C LEU A 527 15.62 3.68 15.06
N THR A 528 15.43 2.44 14.62
CA THR A 528 14.32 1.56 14.98
C THR A 528 14.79 0.38 15.82
N MET A 529 13.85 -0.41 16.32
CA MET A 529 14.07 -1.70 16.97
C MET A 529 15.03 -2.61 16.17
N TYR A 530 15.00 -2.55 14.84
CA TYR A 530 15.90 -3.31 13.97
C TYR A 530 17.37 -2.89 14.13
N ASP A 531 17.63 -1.57 14.18
CA ASP A 531 18.97 -1.02 14.37
C ASP A 531 19.51 -1.41 15.74
N VAL A 532 18.68 -1.27 16.79
CA VAL A 532 19.08 -1.59 18.16
C VAL A 532 19.33 -3.09 18.30
N ALA A 533 18.46 -3.96 17.77
CA ALA A 533 18.67 -5.42 17.82
C ALA A 533 20.01 -5.85 17.19
N LEU A 534 20.39 -5.26 16.04
CA LEU A 534 21.69 -5.54 15.41
C LEU A 534 22.88 -4.99 16.19
N SER A 535 22.71 -3.89 16.92
CA SER A 535 23.74 -3.37 17.83
C SER A 535 23.98 -4.30 19.02
N GLN A 536 22.95 -5.02 19.46
CA GLN A 536 23.02 -5.97 20.57
C GLN A 536 23.53 -7.34 20.13
N ASN A 537 23.12 -7.79 18.94
CA ASN A 537 23.66 -9.01 18.34
C ASN A 537 23.83 -8.83 16.82
N PRO A 538 25.06 -8.85 16.27
CA PRO A 538 25.28 -8.72 14.83
C PRO A 538 24.72 -9.90 14.02
N ASN A 539 24.46 -11.03 14.69
CA ASN A 539 23.74 -12.17 14.16
C ASN A 539 22.22 -12.06 14.41
N ALA A 540 21.62 -10.89 14.65
CA ALA A 540 20.15 -10.75 14.70
C ALA A 540 19.54 -10.73 13.28
N LEU A 541 18.41 -11.40 13.05
CA LEU A 541 17.68 -11.45 11.78
C LEU A 541 16.41 -10.64 11.95
N ASN A 542 16.32 -9.57 11.18
CA ASN A 542 15.19 -8.67 11.20
C ASN A 542 14.39 -8.83 9.92
N VAL A 543 13.07 -8.96 10.04
CA VAL A 543 12.18 -9.17 8.89
C VAL A 543 10.95 -8.26 8.97
N PHE A 544 10.49 -7.85 7.81
CA PHE A 544 9.21 -7.19 7.60
C PHE A 544 8.40 -8.04 6.61
N VAL A 545 7.17 -8.37 6.95
CA VAL A 545 6.23 -9.12 6.10
C VAL A 545 4.92 -8.35 6.09
N GLY A 546 4.36 -8.01 4.93
CA GLY A 546 3.15 -7.19 4.93
C GLY A 546 2.33 -7.20 3.65
N GLY A 547 1.07 -6.78 3.80
CA GLY A 547 0.14 -6.58 2.69
C GLY A 547 0.43 -5.33 1.85
N LYS A 548 1.04 -4.30 2.43
CA LYS A 548 1.35 -3.03 1.73
C LYS A 548 2.79 -3.00 1.27
N ASN A 549 3.00 -3.10 -0.05
CA ASN A 549 4.34 -3.16 -0.64
C ASN A 549 5.18 -1.90 -0.33
N TRP A 550 4.61 -0.70 -0.36
CA TRP A 550 5.32 0.56 -0.10
C TRP A 550 5.82 0.68 1.35
N ILE A 551 5.12 0.09 2.33
CA ILE A 551 5.58 0.06 3.72
C ILE A 551 6.79 -0.88 3.87
N GLY A 552 6.75 -2.03 3.21
CA GLY A 552 7.90 -2.91 3.14
C GLY A 552 9.13 -2.20 2.55
N GLU A 553 8.94 -1.50 1.43
CA GLU A 553 10.01 -0.71 0.78
C GLU A 553 10.47 0.47 1.64
N LEU A 554 9.57 1.13 2.37
CA LEU A 554 9.90 2.19 3.33
C LEU A 554 10.92 1.72 4.36
N HIS A 555 10.76 0.49 4.85
CA HIS A 555 11.65 -0.13 5.83
C HIS A 555 12.83 -0.89 5.23
N ARG A 556 12.93 -1.00 3.90
CA ARG A 556 14.04 -1.70 3.24
C ARG A 556 15.35 -0.97 3.50
N ASP A 557 16.24 -1.65 4.20
CA ASP A 557 17.51 -1.11 4.69
C ASP A 557 18.45 -2.25 5.10
N PRO A 558 19.79 -2.08 5.15
CA PRO A 558 20.70 -3.13 5.58
C PRO A 558 20.44 -3.73 6.98
N THR A 559 19.65 -3.04 7.80
CA THR A 559 19.19 -3.55 9.09
C THR A 559 17.96 -4.46 9.02
N VAL A 560 17.22 -4.47 7.91
CA VAL A 560 16.06 -5.34 7.65
C VAL A 560 16.43 -6.33 6.54
N HIS A 561 16.57 -7.60 6.89
CA HIS A 561 17.20 -8.62 6.04
C HIS A 561 16.23 -9.29 5.08
N ARG A 562 14.94 -9.27 5.42
CA ARG A 562 13.86 -9.72 4.54
C ARG A 562 12.77 -8.67 4.60
N VAL A 563 12.38 -8.21 3.43
CA VAL A 563 11.15 -7.48 3.20
C VAL A 563 10.32 -8.37 2.29
N VAL A 564 9.15 -8.80 2.76
CA VAL A 564 8.29 -9.73 2.05
C VAL A 564 6.90 -9.12 1.89
N HIS A 565 6.44 -9.02 0.66
CA HIS A 565 5.10 -8.59 0.28
C HIS A 565 4.72 -9.24 -1.05
N GLY A 566 3.52 -9.01 -1.58
CA GLY A 566 3.02 -9.76 -2.74
C GLY A 566 3.85 -9.62 -4.04
N LEU A 567 4.76 -8.65 -4.12
CA LEU A 567 5.69 -8.43 -5.24
C LEU A 567 7.14 -8.83 -4.96
N ASP A 568 7.58 -8.92 -3.69
CA ASP A 568 8.93 -9.36 -3.34
C ASP A 568 8.87 -10.48 -2.32
N GLN A 569 9.36 -11.66 -2.69
CA GLN A 569 9.35 -12.83 -1.85
C GLN A 569 10.54 -13.74 -2.14
N PRO A 570 11.11 -14.39 -1.10
CA PRO A 570 12.07 -15.45 -1.27
C PRO A 570 11.53 -16.60 -2.12
N ILE A 571 12.44 -17.32 -2.77
CA ILE A 571 12.12 -18.38 -3.73
C ILE A 571 11.30 -19.56 -3.17
N TYR A 572 11.35 -19.75 -1.85
CA TYR A 572 10.63 -20.81 -1.13
C TYR A 572 9.25 -20.35 -0.65
N ILE A 573 8.88 -19.09 -0.87
CA ILE A 573 7.55 -18.56 -0.63
C ILE A 573 6.84 -18.46 -1.98
N THR A 574 5.67 -19.09 -2.08
CA THR A 574 4.87 -19.04 -3.29
C THR A 574 4.27 -17.64 -3.46
N PRO A 575 4.23 -17.08 -4.68
CA PRO A 575 3.51 -15.84 -4.94
C PRO A 575 2.05 -15.93 -4.49
N PRO A 576 1.43 -14.81 -4.09
CA PRO A 576 0.06 -14.81 -3.57
C PRO A 576 -0.95 -15.20 -4.66
N PRO A 577 -1.95 -16.05 -4.33
CA PRO A 577 -3.01 -16.41 -5.24
C PRO A 577 -3.99 -15.25 -5.41
N LYS A 578 -4.81 -15.30 -6.48
CA LYS A 578 -5.97 -14.42 -6.58
C LYS A 578 -7.03 -14.83 -5.56
N TYR A 579 -7.76 -13.86 -5.07
CA TYR A 579 -8.85 -14.02 -4.11
C TYR A 579 -9.96 -13.00 -4.42
N PHE A 580 -10.92 -12.85 -3.51
CA PHE A 580 -11.92 -11.80 -3.53
C PHE A 580 -11.80 -11.03 -2.20
N LEU A 581 -11.50 -9.73 -2.26
CA LEU A 581 -11.43 -8.91 -1.06
C LEU A 581 -12.85 -8.70 -0.50
N GLY A 582 -13.05 -9.01 0.78
CA GLY A 582 -14.37 -9.13 1.41
C GLY A 582 -14.78 -10.57 1.72
N ASP A 583 -14.26 -11.54 0.95
CA ASP A 583 -14.61 -12.97 1.07
C ASP A 583 -13.33 -13.78 1.33
N PRO A 584 -12.71 -13.62 2.52
CA PRO A 584 -11.44 -14.26 2.84
C PRO A 584 -11.56 -15.79 2.93
N PRO A 585 -10.44 -16.54 2.89
CA PRO A 585 -10.50 -18.00 2.98
C PRO A 585 -11.20 -18.56 4.23
N SER A 586 -11.26 -17.81 5.34
CA SER A 586 -12.01 -18.20 6.55
C SER A 586 -13.52 -17.99 6.47
N ASP A 587 -14.02 -17.27 5.47
CA ASP A 587 -15.43 -17.01 5.28
C ASP A 587 -16.19 -18.32 4.99
N THR A 588 -17.14 -18.63 5.86
CA THR A 588 -17.91 -19.89 5.81
C THR A 588 -19.17 -19.80 4.98
N ASP A 589 -19.64 -18.58 4.70
CA ASP A 589 -20.91 -18.24 4.08
C ASP A 589 -20.77 -17.43 2.80
N ALA A 590 -19.55 -17.24 2.28
CA ALA A 590 -19.20 -16.71 0.95
C ALA A 590 -20.14 -17.09 -0.23
N ALA A 591 -20.81 -18.26 -0.14
CA ALA A 591 -21.74 -18.73 -1.17
C ALA A 591 -23.15 -18.10 -1.08
N GLU A 592 -23.50 -17.55 0.08
CA GLU A 592 -24.77 -16.91 0.41
C GLU A 592 -24.70 -15.38 0.24
N ASP A 593 -23.48 -14.84 0.14
CA ASP A 593 -23.21 -13.41 -0.05
C ASP A 593 -23.87 -12.83 -1.31
N PRO A 594 -24.55 -11.68 -1.18
CA PRO A 594 -25.02 -10.93 -2.32
C PRO A 594 -23.85 -10.29 -3.07
N PRO A 595 -24.05 -9.88 -4.34
CA PRO A 595 -23.03 -9.14 -5.06
C PRO A 595 -22.61 -7.86 -4.32
N ALA A 596 -21.31 -7.59 -4.26
CA ALA A 596 -20.75 -6.37 -3.66
C ALA A 596 -21.52 -5.10 -4.03
N ARG A 597 -21.77 -4.24 -3.04
CA ARG A 597 -22.53 -2.99 -3.21
C ARG A 597 -21.87 -2.01 -4.19
N LEU A 598 -20.53 -2.05 -4.28
CA LEU A 598 -19.74 -1.20 -5.17
C LEU A 598 -19.11 -2.02 -6.30
N SER A 599 -19.28 -1.53 -7.53
CA SER A 599 -18.70 -2.14 -8.74
C SER A 599 -18.11 -1.10 -9.68
N ILE A 600 -17.08 -1.53 -10.41
CA ILE A 600 -16.45 -0.78 -11.50
C ILE A 600 -16.86 -1.46 -12.82
N GLY A 601 -17.89 -0.94 -13.48
CA GLY A 601 -18.52 -1.59 -14.63
C GLY A 601 -19.23 -2.89 -14.24
N ASP A 602 -18.74 -4.03 -14.75
CA ASP A 602 -19.28 -5.38 -14.45
C ASP A 602 -18.44 -6.14 -13.39
N ILE A 603 -17.42 -5.51 -12.80
CA ILE A 603 -16.49 -6.15 -11.85
C ILE A 603 -16.71 -5.53 -10.47
N SER A 604 -16.95 -6.34 -9.44
CA SER A 604 -17.02 -5.86 -8.05
C SER A 604 -15.69 -5.28 -7.59
N ILE A 605 -15.73 -4.38 -6.62
CA ILE A 605 -14.51 -3.81 -6.05
C ILE A 605 -13.63 -4.91 -5.42
N GLY A 606 -14.22 -5.87 -4.71
CA GLY A 606 -13.54 -7.02 -4.14
C GLY A 606 -12.76 -7.85 -5.18
N ALA A 607 -13.40 -8.14 -6.32
CA ALA A 607 -12.74 -8.85 -7.42
C ALA A 607 -11.65 -8.00 -8.10
N PHE A 608 -11.79 -6.67 -8.13
CA PHE A 608 -10.78 -5.79 -8.73
C PHE A 608 -9.46 -5.82 -7.96
N PHE A 609 -9.53 -5.77 -6.62
CA PHE A 609 -8.36 -5.86 -5.74
C PHE A 609 -7.81 -7.29 -5.66
N GLY A 610 -8.67 -8.28 -5.46
CA GLY A 610 -8.26 -9.69 -5.39
C GLY A 610 -7.68 -10.25 -6.69
N ASN A 611 -7.87 -9.58 -7.83
CA ASN A 611 -7.18 -9.86 -9.09
C ASN A 611 -5.76 -9.27 -9.19
N ARG A 612 -5.34 -8.49 -8.19
CA ARG A 612 -4.00 -7.88 -8.02
C ARG A 612 -3.34 -8.34 -6.71
N PRO A 613 -3.18 -9.65 -6.50
CA PRO A 613 -2.66 -10.17 -5.24
C PRO A 613 -1.19 -9.80 -4.98
N GLY A 614 -0.46 -9.28 -5.97
CA GLY A 614 0.88 -8.74 -5.73
C GLY A 614 0.86 -7.44 -4.91
N ASP A 615 -0.18 -6.64 -5.10
CA ASP A 615 -0.29 -5.28 -4.56
C ASP A 615 -1.10 -5.28 -3.26
N PHE A 616 -2.09 -6.19 -3.21
CA PHE A 616 -3.03 -6.38 -2.12
C PHE A 616 -3.14 -7.89 -1.85
N PRO A 617 -2.10 -8.56 -1.33
CA PRO A 617 -2.20 -9.97 -0.98
C PRO A 617 -3.16 -10.15 0.21
N ASP A 618 -3.86 -11.28 0.23
CA ASP A 618 -4.73 -11.65 1.34
C ASP A 618 -3.94 -11.95 2.63
N ASP A 619 -4.52 -11.64 3.79
CA ASP A 619 -3.88 -11.78 5.10
C ASP A 619 -3.50 -13.23 5.43
N HIS A 620 -4.24 -14.23 4.94
CA HIS A 620 -3.85 -15.64 5.04
C HIS A 620 -2.50 -15.88 4.38
N TRP A 621 -2.26 -15.29 3.21
CA TRP A 621 -0.99 -15.43 2.50
C TRP A 621 0.13 -14.70 3.24
N VAL A 622 -0.12 -13.50 3.77
CA VAL A 622 0.86 -12.73 4.55
C VAL A 622 1.32 -13.55 5.76
N MET A 623 0.37 -14.05 6.55
CA MET A 623 0.67 -14.86 7.74
C MET A 623 1.35 -16.19 7.38
N SER A 624 0.88 -16.89 6.33
CA SER A 624 1.52 -18.14 5.89
C SER A 624 2.97 -17.91 5.42
N SER A 625 3.23 -16.78 4.76
CA SER A 625 4.59 -16.38 4.36
C SER A 625 5.47 -16.09 5.58
N PHE A 626 4.92 -15.45 6.61
CA PHE A 626 5.63 -15.20 7.85
C PHE A 626 5.95 -16.49 8.62
N LEU A 627 4.98 -17.38 8.83
CA LEU A 627 5.22 -18.68 9.47
C LEU A 627 6.30 -19.47 8.72
N ARG A 628 6.30 -19.38 7.38
CA ARG A 628 7.32 -20.01 6.55
C ARG A 628 8.72 -19.42 6.77
N LEU A 629 8.83 -18.11 6.96
CA LEU A 629 10.09 -17.45 7.34
C LEU A 629 10.56 -17.92 8.71
N VAL A 630 9.66 -18.07 9.69
CA VAL A 630 10.00 -18.59 11.01
C VAL A 630 10.56 -20.01 10.93
N GLU A 631 9.96 -20.89 10.12
CA GLU A 631 10.44 -22.26 9.91
C GLU A 631 11.83 -22.32 9.24
N ASN A 632 12.12 -21.39 8.33
CA ASN A 632 13.34 -21.43 7.49
C ASN A 632 14.50 -20.66 8.09
N GLU A 633 14.25 -19.48 8.64
CA GLU A 633 15.27 -18.48 8.97
C GLU A 633 15.19 -17.97 10.43
N ASP A 634 14.11 -18.30 11.15
CA ASP A 634 13.93 -18.06 12.59
C ASP A 634 14.24 -16.61 13.06
N PRO A 635 13.51 -15.61 12.53
CA PRO A 635 13.81 -14.20 12.73
C PRO A 635 13.71 -13.75 14.19
N ASP A 636 14.58 -12.81 14.57
CA ASP A 636 14.71 -12.28 15.93
C ASP A 636 13.80 -11.07 16.17
N VAL A 637 13.67 -10.19 15.17
CA VAL A 637 12.69 -9.08 15.18
C VAL A 637 11.85 -9.18 13.93
N SER A 638 10.55 -9.36 14.10
CA SER A 638 9.60 -9.51 13.01
C SER A 638 8.52 -8.45 13.10
N TYR A 639 8.15 -7.89 11.96
CA TYR A 639 6.97 -7.05 11.82
C TYR A 639 6.06 -7.65 10.77
N VAL A 640 4.82 -7.95 11.16
CA VAL A 640 3.79 -8.56 10.31
C VAL A 640 2.65 -7.56 10.16
N LEU A 641 2.39 -7.13 8.93
CA LEU A 641 1.32 -6.19 8.59
C LEU A 641 0.19 -6.91 7.85
N LEU A 642 -0.92 -7.14 8.56
CA LEU A 642 -2.18 -7.65 7.99
C LEU A 642 -2.99 -6.45 7.48
N ALA A 643 -3.08 -6.30 6.15
CA ALA A 643 -3.57 -5.08 5.50
C ALA A 643 -5.03 -5.17 5.06
N GLY A 644 -5.62 -6.38 5.07
CA GLY A 644 -6.94 -6.61 4.49
C GLY A 644 -8.02 -5.71 5.09
N THR A 645 -7.94 -5.41 6.38
CA THR A 645 -8.92 -4.57 7.10
C THR A 645 -8.94 -3.14 6.55
N ASP A 646 -7.80 -2.49 6.35
CA ASP A 646 -7.74 -1.17 5.72
C ASP A 646 -8.23 -1.20 4.27
N ASP A 647 -7.77 -2.21 3.51
CA ASP A 647 -8.12 -2.37 2.11
C ASP A 647 -9.64 -2.45 1.91
N ILE A 648 -10.36 -3.25 2.70
CA ILE A 648 -11.82 -3.37 2.58
C ILE A 648 -12.53 -2.14 3.12
N GLN A 649 -12.12 -1.59 4.26
CA GLN A 649 -12.81 -0.46 4.89
C GLN A 649 -12.75 0.80 4.03
N HIS A 650 -11.69 0.98 3.25
CA HIS A 650 -11.62 2.04 2.25
C HIS A 650 -12.79 2.02 1.26
N PHE A 651 -13.32 0.85 0.91
CA PHE A 651 -14.42 0.70 -0.07
C PHE A 651 -15.77 0.35 0.53
N ALA A 652 -15.79 -0.12 1.78
CA ALA A 652 -17.01 -0.58 2.46
C ALA A 652 -17.39 0.32 3.66
N GLY A 653 -16.52 1.22 4.11
CA GLY A 653 -16.72 1.93 5.38
C GLY A 653 -16.33 1.05 6.57
N VAL A 654 -16.88 1.32 7.75
CA VAL A 654 -16.49 0.62 8.99
C VAL A 654 -17.67 -0.08 9.64
N ALA A 655 -17.42 -1.16 10.38
CA ALA A 655 -18.45 -1.95 11.05
C ALA A 655 -18.44 -1.82 12.59
N TRP A 656 -17.43 -1.16 13.17
CA TRP A 656 -17.27 -1.07 14.63
C TRP A 656 -18.28 -0.16 15.33
N ASP A 657 -18.80 0.89 14.66
CA ASP A 657 -19.76 1.83 15.24
C ASP A 657 -21.18 1.27 15.14
N LEU A 658 -21.66 0.62 16.21
CA LEU A 658 -23.03 0.10 16.28
C LEU A 658 -24.10 1.19 16.09
N ASP A 659 -23.81 2.44 16.45
CA ASP A 659 -24.74 3.56 16.26
C ASP A 659 -24.77 4.05 14.81
N GLU A 660 -23.81 3.67 13.96
CA GLU A 660 -23.84 3.99 12.53
C GLU A 660 -24.94 3.23 11.79
N TRP A 661 -25.20 1.98 12.19
CA TRP A 661 -25.98 1.05 11.39
C TRP A 661 -27.47 1.08 11.72
N ILE A 662 -28.29 1.18 10.68
CA ILE A 662 -29.75 1.03 10.76
C ILE A 662 -30.07 -0.40 10.29
N PRO A 663 -30.54 -1.29 11.18
CA PRO A 663 -30.81 -2.69 10.83
C PRO A 663 -31.87 -2.85 9.74
N GLY A 664 -31.61 -3.76 8.81
CA GLY A 664 -32.50 -4.22 7.76
C GLY A 664 -33.22 -5.52 8.14
N ASP A 665 -33.06 -6.55 7.31
CA ASP A 665 -33.55 -7.90 7.58
C ASP A 665 -32.74 -8.53 8.75
N PRO A 666 -33.38 -9.02 9.82
CA PRO A 666 -32.67 -9.60 10.97
C PRO A 666 -31.87 -10.87 10.64
N ASP A 667 -32.06 -11.51 9.49
CA ASP A 667 -31.34 -12.71 9.09
C ASP A 667 -30.03 -12.41 8.34
N THR A 668 -29.75 -11.15 7.96
CA THR A 668 -28.52 -10.77 7.24
C THR A 668 -28.04 -9.36 7.58
N LEU A 669 -26.72 -9.12 7.61
CA LEU A 669 -26.18 -7.77 7.77
C LEU A 669 -26.05 -7.01 6.44
N TYR A 670 -26.27 -7.68 5.31
CA TYR A 670 -26.21 -7.08 3.97
C TYR A 670 -27.35 -6.13 3.64
N ASP A 671 -28.39 -6.02 4.45
CA ASP A 671 -29.47 -5.06 4.26
C ASP A 671 -29.32 -3.81 5.15
N ASP A 672 -28.30 -3.79 6.00
CA ASP A 672 -28.08 -2.70 6.92
C ASP A 672 -27.58 -1.46 6.22
N VAL A 673 -28.05 -0.32 6.69
CA VAL A 673 -27.77 0.97 6.04
C VAL A 673 -27.03 1.86 7.02
N SER A 674 -25.84 2.29 6.64
CA SER A 674 -25.10 3.30 7.38
C SER A 674 -25.83 4.64 7.35
N ARG A 675 -25.88 5.31 8.51
CA ARG A 675 -26.37 6.68 8.65
C ARG A 675 -25.56 7.63 7.79
N TYR A 676 -24.24 7.46 7.71
CA TYR A 676 -23.32 8.37 7.02
C TYR A 676 -23.28 8.15 5.50
N ASN A 677 -23.19 6.89 5.07
CA ASN A 677 -22.97 6.54 3.67
C ASN A 677 -23.84 5.38 3.20
N LEU A 678 -24.71 5.63 2.23
CA LEU A 678 -25.63 4.61 1.72
C LEU A 678 -24.92 3.49 0.94
N PHE A 679 -23.64 3.66 0.60
CA PHE A 679 -22.85 2.65 -0.10
C PHE A 679 -22.00 1.81 0.86
N ALA A 680 -21.90 2.18 2.14
CA ALA A 680 -21.15 1.40 3.11
C ALA A 680 -21.74 0.01 3.30
N SER A 681 -20.93 -0.99 3.60
CA SER A 681 -21.27 -2.38 3.83
C SER A 681 -20.51 -2.85 5.06
N ARG A 682 -21.17 -3.50 6.03
CA ARG A 682 -20.50 -4.02 7.22
C ARG A 682 -20.07 -5.47 7.14
N GLU A 683 -20.79 -6.31 6.42
CA GLU A 683 -20.52 -7.77 6.43
C GLU A 683 -19.13 -8.08 5.89
N GLU A 684 -18.82 -7.62 4.67
CA GLU A 684 -17.51 -7.79 4.02
C GLU A 684 -16.35 -7.27 4.90
N VAL A 685 -16.60 -6.26 5.76
CA VAL A 685 -15.62 -5.76 6.72
C VAL A 685 -15.45 -6.74 7.88
N LEU A 686 -16.55 -7.20 8.46
CA LEU A 686 -16.54 -8.15 9.58
C LEU A 686 -15.87 -9.48 9.19
N ASP A 687 -16.03 -9.97 7.97
CA ASP A 687 -15.38 -11.20 7.50
C ASP A 687 -13.87 -11.05 7.42
N VAL A 688 -13.40 -9.91 6.92
CA VAL A 688 -11.96 -9.59 6.91
C VAL A 688 -11.40 -9.43 8.32
N LEU A 689 -12.16 -8.87 9.27
CA LEU A 689 -11.75 -8.82 10.69
C LEU A 689 -11.65 -10.22 11.30
N ARG A 690 -12.58 -11.13 10.98
CA ARG A 690 -12.53 -12.54 11.42
C ARG A 690 -11.31 -13.25 10.85
N GLU A 691 -10.98 -13.01 9.58
CA GLU A 691 -9.76 -13.53 8.95
C GLU A 691 -8.51 -13.01 9.68
N ALA A 692 -8.42 -11.70 9.94
CA ALA A 692 -7.28 -11.13 10.68
C ALA A 692 -7.12 -11.74 12.08
N ASP A 693 -8.22 -11.92 12.83
CA ASP A 693 -8.24 -12.62 14.12
C ASP A 693 -7.76 -14.08 14.00
N ALA A 694 -8.25 -14.81 12.98
CA ALA A 694 -7.85 -16.19 12.72
C ALA A 694 -6.35 -16.29 12.37
N GLN A 695 -5.83 -15.36 11.58
CA GLN A 695 -4.40 -15.32 11.25
C GLN A 695 -3.53 -15.02 12.46
N PHE A 696 -3.94 -14.10 13.33
CA PHE A 696 -3.27 -13.90 14.61
C PHE A 696 -3.31 -15.16 15.48
N GLY A 697 -4.47 -15.82 15.59
CA GLY A 697 -4.62 -17.08 16.32
C GLY A 697 -3.71 -18.20 15.81
N ARG A 698 -3.50 -18.29 14.49
CA ARG A 698 -2.53 -19.22 13.88
C ARG A 698 -1.11 -18.97 14.36
N LEU A 699 -0.67 -17.70 14.43
CA LEU A 699 0.65 -17.36 14.95
C LEU A 699 0.80 -17.79 16.42
N ILE A 700 -0.17 -17.44 17.28
CA ILE A 700 -0.11 -17.80 18.70
C ILE A 700 -0.07 -19.32 18.89
N THR A 701 -0.91 -20.05 18.16
CA THR A 701 -0.93 -21.52 18.18
C THR A 701 0.43 -22.08 17.77
N TYR A 702 0.99 -21.60 16.65
CA TYR A 702 2.29 -22.03 16.16
C TYR A 702 3.42 -21.78 17.17
N LEU A 703 3.46 -20.60 17.80
CA LEU A 703 4.47 -20.28 18.82
C LEU A 703 4.33 -21.17 20.08
N LYS A 704 3.10 -21.52 20.46
CA LYS A 704 2.83 -22.45 21.59
C LYS A 704 3.26 -23.87 21.25
N GLU A 705 2.93 -24.37 20.08
CA GLU A 705 3.34 -25.70 19.59
C GLU A 705 4.87 -25.81 19.47
N ARG A 706 5.54 -24.72 19.07
CA ARG A 706 6.99 -24.63 19.02
C ARG A 706 7.65 -24.51 20.42
N GLY A 707 6.87 -24.20 21.46
CA GLY A 707 7.38 -23.98 22.81
C GLY A 707 8.18 -22.69 22.98
N THR A 708 8.02 -21.72 22.08
CA THR A 708 8.74 -20.43 22.10
C THR A 708 7.86 -19.26 22.54
N TYR A 709 6.56 -19.49 22.72
CA TYR A 709 5.59 -18.44 23.09
C TYR A 709 5.96 -17.70 24.38
N GLU A 710 6.32 -18.46 25.42
CA GLU A 710 6.62 -17.93 26.76
C GLU A 710 7.89 -17.07 26.80
N ASP A 711 8.82 -17.28 25.86
CA ASP A 711 10.13 -16.61 25.79
C ASP A 711 10.20 -15.63 24.61
N ALA A 712 9.05 -15.14 24.15
CA ALA A 712 8.94 -14.18 23.07
C ALA A 712 8.07 -12.99 23.49
N TYR A 713 8.42 -11.82 22.96
CA TYR A 713 7.54 -10.65 22.98
C TYR A 713 6.60 -10.70 21.79
N VAL A 714 5.30 -10.60 22.05
CA VAL A 714 4.27 -10.44 21.03
C VAL A 714 3.55 -9.13 21.29
N VAL A 715 3.61 -8.22 20.32
CA VAL A 715 2.92 -6.93 20.34
C VAL A 715 1.85 -6.97 19.27
N LEU A 716 0.59 -6.95 19.68
CA LEU A 716 -0.53 -6.66 18.79
C LEU A 716 -0.81 -5.16 18.84
N LEU A 717 -0.91 -4.54 17.67
CA LEU A 717 -1.30 -3.15 17.54
C LEU A 717 -2.17 -2.92 16.30
N SER A 718 -2.69 -1.71 16.19
CA SER A 718 -3.04 -1.12 14.90
C SER A 718 -2.27 0.18 14.72
N ASP A 719 -1.99 0.55 13.48
CA ASP A 719 -1.36 1.81 13.09
C ASP A 719 -2.36 2.96 13.08
N HIS A 720 -3.63 2.69 12.79
CA HIS A 720 -4.76 3.62 12.93
C HIS A 720 -6.10 2.92 13.00
N GLY A 721 -7.15 3.66 13.34
CA GLY A 721 -8.52 3.27 13.08
C GLY A 721 -9.00 3.82 11.73
N GLN A 722 -10.30 3.78 11.51
CA GLN A 722 -10.95 4.33 10.32
C GLN A 722 -12.37 4.77 10.66
N VAL A 723 -12.95 5.65 9.85
CA VAL A 723 -14.36 6.06 9.92
C VAL A 723 -15.04 5.92 8.57
N THR A 724 -16.35 5.67 8.56
CA THR A 724 -17.17 5.81 7.34
C THR A 724 -17.34 7.29 7.03
N HIS A 725 -17.00 7.71 5.82
CA HIS A 725 -17.19 9.07 5.34
C HIS A 725 -18.61 9.33 4.84
N LYS A 726 -19.09 10.55 5.07
CA LYS A 726 -20.33 11.07 4.46
C LYS A 726 -20.21 11.06 2.94
N LEU A 727 -21.36 10.89 2.26
CA LEU A 727 -21.46 10.98 0.80
C LEU A 727 -20.96 12.31 0.20
N ARG A 728 -20.96 13.38 0.99
CA ARG A 728 -20.52 14.71 0.58
C ARG A 728 -19.05 14.92 0.94
N TYR A 729 -18.23 15.25 -0.06
CA TYR A 729 -16.88 15.76 0.14
C TYR A 729 -16.88 17.28 0.31
N VAL A 730 -15.85 17.80 0.97
CA VAL A 730 -15.65 19.24 1.15
C VAL A 730 -14.20 19.60 0.81
N GLY A 731 -14.00 20.49 -0.17
CA GLY A 731 -12.66 20.94 -0.56
C GLY A 731 -12.22 22.18 0.21
N PHE A 732 -10.99 22.19 0.72
CA PHE A 732 -10.40 23.38 1.33
C PHE A 732 -10.00 24.46 0.31
N ARG A 733 -10.05 24.16 -1.00
CA ARG A 733 -9.80 25.15 -2.05
C ARG A 733 -10.87 26.25 -2.08
N ASP A 734 -12.13 25.89 -1.87
CA ASP A 734 -13.26 26.83 -1.91
C ASP A 734 -13.05 28.08 -1.02
N PRO A 735 -12.71 27.95 0.28
CA PRO A 735 -12.45 29.12 1.12
C PRO A 735 -11.17 29.89 0.74
N LEU A 736 -10.15 29.22 0.19
CA LEU A 736 -8.90 29.87 -0.23
C LEU A 736 -9.11 30.72 -1.50
N GLU A 737 -9.78 30.16 -2.50
CA GLU A 737 -10.12 30.85 -3.75
C GLU A 737 -11.05 32.06 -3.47
N ALA A 738 -11.97 31.93 -2.51
CA ALA A 738 -12.87 33.02 -2.12
C ALA A 738 -12.14 34.26 -1.57
N VAL A 739 -10.93 34.10 -1.05
CA VAL A 739 -10.07 35.20 -0.57
C VAL A 739 -8.93 35.54 -1.55
N GLY A 740 -8.94 34.95 -2.75
CA GLY A 740 -8.00 35.23 -3.83
C GLY A 740 -6.67 34.48 -3.75
N ILE A 741 -6.60 33.36 -3.03
CA ILE A 741 -5.41 32.48 -2.97
C ILE A 741 -5.56 31.39 -4.03
N ASP A 742 -4.62 31.31 -4.98
CA ASP A 742 -4.68 30.42 -6.15
C ASP A 742 -3.67 29.27 -6.07
N ILE A 743 -4.12 28.04 -6.30
CA ILE A 743 -3.29 26.82 -6.26
C ILE A 743 -2.13 26.80 -7.27
N LEU A 744 -2.22 27.50 -8.40
CA LEU A 744 -1.15 27.51 -9.39
C LEU A 744 -0.01 28.42 -8.94
N ASP A 745 -0.34 29.53 -8.29
CA ASP A 745 0.58 30.63 -8.03
C ASP A 745 1.02 30.76 -6.56
N ASP A 746 0.23 30.26 -5.61
CA ASP A 746 0.40 30.59 -4.19
C ASP A 746 0.81 29.42 -3.29
N TYR A 747 0.47 28.17 -3.62
CA TYR A 747 0.80 26.99 -2.81
C TYR A 747 0.78 25.69 -3.64
N ALA A 748 1.31 24.59 -3.12
CA ALA A 748 1.07 23.23 -3.60
C ALA A 748 0.30 22.43 -2.56
N GLU A 749 -0.46 21.45 -2.99
CA GLU A 749 -1.22 20.58 -2.08
C GLU A 749 -0.93 19.11 -2.34
N ASN A 750 -1.01 18.32 -1.28
CA ASN A 750 -1.10 16.88 -1.34
C ASN A 750 -2.26 16.43 -0.45
N PHE A 751 -2.86 15.30 -0.79
CA PHE A 751 -3.79 14.60 0.08
C PHE A 751 -3.16 13.25 0.40
N GLY A 752 -2.71 13.08 1.65
CA GLY A 752 -2.15 11.82 2.11
C GLY A 752 -3.21 10.76 2.45
N GLY A 753 -4.46 10.96 2.05
CA GLY A 753 -5.61 10.09 2.33
C GLY A 753 -6.92 10.82 2.07
N THR A 754 -8.04 10.25 2.54
CA THR A 754 -9.37 10.86 2.40
C THR A 754 -9.79 11.74 3.58
N SER A 755 -9.08 11.68 4.70
CA SER A 755 -9.38 12.52 5.88
C SER A 755 -8.29 13.55 6.19
N MET A 756 -7.28 13.72 5.33
CA MET A 756 -6.22 14.70 5.58
C MET A 756 -5.71 15.38 4.31
N GLY A 757 -5.34 16.65 4.44
CA GLY A 757 -4.73 17.48 3.41
C GLY A 757 -3.50 18.23 3.93
N MET A 758 -2.58 18.54 3.03
CA MET A 758 -1.35 19.26 3.33
C MET A 758 -1.16 20.38 2.31
N LEU A 759 -0.81 21.57 2.80
CA LEU A 759 -0.40 22.70 1.94
C LEU A 759 1.11 22.90 2.08
N TYR A 760 1.79 23.13 0.96
CA TYR A 760 3.25 23.28 0.87
C TYR A 760 3.64 24.51 0.07
N GLY A 761 4.78 25.10 0.43
CA GLY A 761 5.37 26.24 -0.28
C GLY A 761 4.44 27.45 -0.35
N MET A 762 3.54 27.63 0.62
CA MET A 762 2.66 28.78 0.67
C MET A 762 3.47 30.06 0.88
N LYS A 763 3.08 31.16 0.23
CA LYS A 763 3.74 32.46 0.42
C LYS A 763 3.49 32.96 1.86
N PRO A 764 4.54 33.35 2.62
CA PRO A 764 4.39 33.74 4.03
C PRO A 764 3.37 34.85 4.29
N GLU A 765 3.24 35.81 3.36
CA GLU A 765 2.25 36.90 3.45
C GLU A 765 0.79 36.42 3.38
N LEU A 766 0.53 35.19 2.93
CA LEU A 766 -0.81 34.61 2.79
C LEU A 766 -1.21 33.74 3.98
N TYR A 767 -0.29 33.33 4.86
CA TYR A 767 -0.56 32.36 5.93
C TYR A 767 -1.76 32.75 6.80
N SER A 768 -1.76 33.94 7.39
CA SER A 768 -2.87 34.37 8.25
C SER A 768 -4.19 34.58 7.51
N LEU A 769 -4.14 34.84 6.20
CA LEU A 769 -5.36 34.95 5.39
C LEU A 769 -5.94 33.57 5.10
N ALA A 770 -5.10 32.61 4.73
CA ALA A 770 -5.46 31.23 4.46
C ALA A 770 -6.08 30.55 5.69
N GLU A 771 -5.40 30.64 6.83
CA GLU A 771 -5.84 30.09 8.12
C GLU A 771 -7.23 30.60 8.50
N ARG A 772 -7.43 31.93 8.57
CA ARG A 772 -8.74 32.52 8.89
C ARG A 772 -9.83 32.13 7.89
N ALA A 773 -9.50 32.01 6.61
CA ALA A 773 -10.46 31.63 5.58
C ALA A 773 -10.92 30.18 5.77
N MET A 774 -10.00 29.26 6.04
CA MET A 774 -10.30 27.84 6.26
C MET A 774 -11.01 27.60 7.59
N GLU A 775 -10.59 28.24 8.69
CA GLU A 775 -11.23 28.11 10.01
C GLU A 775 -12.64 28.71 10.02
N GLY A 776 -12.82 29.84 9.34
CA GLY A 776 -14.11 30.52 9.20
C GLY A 776 -15.09 29.82 8.24
N TYR A 777 -14.65 28.78 7.54
CA TYR A 777 -15.49 28.05 6.59
C TYR A 777 -16.50 27.17 7.30
N GLN A 778 -17.79 27.39 7.01
CA GLN A 778 -18.90 26.67 7.63
C GLN A 778 -19.66 25.87 6.60
N VAL A 779 -19.91 24.59 6.90
CA VAL A 779 -20.79 23.73 6.11
C VAL A 779 -22.00 23.31 6.94
N THR A 780 -23.16 23.27 6.31
CA THR A 780 -24.39 22.70 6.89
C THR A 780 -24.68 21.38 6.20
N GLU A 781 -24.90 20.33 6.99
CA GLU A 781 -25.28 19.01 6.49
C GLU A 781 -26.76 18.74 6.82
N GLU A 782 -27.63 19.11 5.88
CA GLU A 782 -29.09 19.07 6.05
C GLU A 782 -29.61 17.65 6.35
N ARG A 783 -28.91 16.61 5.87
CA ARG A 783 -29.31 15.20 6.06
C ARG A 783 -29.32 14.77 7.53
N PHE A 784 -28.49 15.39 8.36
CA PHE A 784 -28.37 15.05 9.79
C PHE A 784 -28.93 16.14 10.72
N GLY A 785 -29.61 17.16 10.17
CA GLY A 785 -30.15 18.26 10.96
C GLY A 785 -29.10 19.05 11.76
N GLY A 786 -27.84 18.98 11.31
CA GLY A 786 -26.70 19.54 12.04
C GLY A 786 -26.65 21.06 11.96
N ALA A 787 -26.16 21.69 13.05
CA ALA A 787 -25.75 23.08 13.01
C ALA A 787 -24.58 23.28 12.02
N PRO A 788 -24.38 24.48 11.47
CA PRO A 788 -23.17 24.79 10.71
C PRO A 788 -21.93 24.42 11.52
N THR A 789 -21.00 23.68 10.90
CA THR A 789 -19.73 23.26 11.51
C THR A 789 -18.56 23.49 10.55
N THR A 790 -17.37 23.70 11.11
CA THR A 790 -16.11 23.65 10.35
C THR A 790 -15.73 22.18 10.14
N PRO A 791 -15.57 21.70 8.89
CA PRO A 791 -15.43 20.27 8.59
C PRO A 791 -14.03 19.71 8.88
N TRP A 792 -13.10 20.56 9.31
CA TRP A 792 -11.70 20.22 9.53
C TRP A 792 -11.10 21.01 10.70
N ILE A 793 -9.93 20.57 11.13
CA ILE A 793 -8.96 21.28 11.97
C ILE A 793 -7.82 21.72 11.04
N VAL A 794 -7.39 22.97 11.17
CA VAL A 794 -6.23 23.50 10.44
C VAL A 794 -5.10 23.65 11.45
N LEU A 795 -3.90 23.16 11.13
CA LEU A 795 -2.71 23.30 11.98
C LEU A 795 -1.60 23.98 11.18
N SER A 796 -1.23 25.19 11.58
CA SER A 796 -0.09 25.93 11.04
C SER A 796 1.24 25.39 11.56
N ARG A 797 2.37 25.77 10.93
CA ARG A 797 3.72 25.44 11.43
C ARG A 797 3.99 25.90 12.85
N GLU A 798 3.47 27.07 13.25
CA GLU A 798 3.63 27.56 14.61
C GLU A 798 2.86 26.70 15.61
N GLU A 799 1.66 26.25 15.25
CA GLU A 799 0.88 25.32 16.07
C GLU A 799 1.51 23.93 16.11
N MET A 800 2.03 23.43 14.99
CA MET A 800 2.79 22.18 14.97
C MET A 800 4.01 22.24 15.91
N LYS A 801 4.70 23.38 15.93
CA LYS A 801 5.91 23.60 16.74
C LYS A 801 5.63 23.74 18.24
N ASN A 802 4.48 24.31 18.61
CA ASN A 802 4.16 24.62 20.00
C ASN A 802 3.09 23.68 20.60
N GLY A 803 2.53 22.80 19.77
CA GLY A 803 1.32 22.04 20.04
C GLY A 803 0.05 22.89 19.90
N SER A 804 -1.07 22.22 19.66
CA SER A 804 -2.39 22.86 19.54
C SER A 804 -3.45 22.11 20.36
N TYR A 805 -4.49 22.82 20.76
CA TYR A 805 -5.59 22.27 21.54
C TYR A 805 -6.90 22.91 21.11
N ASP A 806 -7.95 22.10 21.00
CA ASP A 806 -9.32 22.62 20.94
C ASP A 806 -9.78 22.96 22.37
N ASP A 807 -9.86 24.27 22.68
CA ASP A 807 -10.27 24.77 23.99
C ASP A 807 -11.67 24.29 24.43
N ALA A 808 -12.59 24.05 23.49
CA ALA A 808 -13.96 23.66 23.79
C ALA A 808 -14.07 22.18 24.15
N THR A 809 -13.33 21.32 23.45
CA THR A 809 -13.33 19.86 23.69
C THR A 809 -12.18 19.40 24.60
N GLN A 810 -11.22 20.29 24.89
CA GLN A 810 -9.94 19.99 25.54
C GLN A 810 -9.16 18.88 24.80
N THR A 811 -9.37 18.77 23.49
CA THR A 811 -8.70 17.77 22.64
C THR A 811 -7.37 18.33 22.17
N ALA A 812 -6.27 17.64 22.49
CA ALA A 812 -4.93 17.99 22.06
C ALA A 812 -4.66 17.51 20.64
N TYR A 813 -3.97 18.33 19.84
CA TYR A 813 -3.46 17.99 18.51
C TYR A 813 -2.00 18.43 18.40
N GLY A 814 -1.15 17.64 17.74
CA GLY A 814 0.25 18.04 17.61
C GLY A 814 1.00 18.03 18.95
N VAL A 815 0.72 17.03 19.80
CA VAL A 815 1.17 17.00 21.21
C VAL A 815 2.70 17.10 21.31
N CYS A 816 3.20 17.86 22.28
CA CYS A 816 4.63 17.96 22.57
C CYS A 816 5.02 17.19 23.82
N ASN A 817 6.20 16.56 23.79
CA ASN A 817 6.76 15.87 24.96
C ASN A 817 7.59 16.81 25.85
N GLU A 818 8.06 16.30 26.99
CA GLU A 818 8.88 17.05 27.95
C GLU A 818 10.23 17.53 27.38
N ARG A 819 10.67 16.94 26.25
CA ARG A 819 11.88 17.35 25.52
C ARG A 819 11.61 18.50 24.54
N GLY A 820 10.36 18.95 24.43
CA GLY A 820 9.96 20.03 23.51
C GLY A 820 9.80 19.59 22.06
N ARG A 821 9.79 18.28 21.76
CA ARG A 821 9.49 17.75 20.42
C ARG A 821 7.99 17.54 20.29
N CYS A 822 7.44 17.90 19.12
CA CYS A 822 6.00 17.90 18.88
C CYS A 822 5.62 16.97 17.73
N GLU A 823 4.44 16.36 17.86
CA GLU A 823 3.98 15.22 17.07
C GLU A 823 4.07 15.43 15.54
N LEU A 824 3.75 16.63 15.08
CA LEU A 824 3.65 17.01 13.66
C LEU A 824 4.78 17.96 13.21
N TYR A 825 5.77 18.23 14.06
CA TYR A 825 6.86 19.16 13.77
C TYR A 825 8.16 18.41 13.48
N SER A 826 8.70 18.58 12.28
CA SER A 826 10.05 18.09 11.94
C SER A 826 11.08 19.21 12.05
N GLU A 827 11.94 19.13 13.07
CA GLU A 827 13.04 20.07 13.29
C GLU A 827 13.97 20.13 12.07
N PHE A 828 14.43 18.96 11.59
CA PHE A 828 15.35 18.89 10.46
C PHE A 828 14.76 19.48 9.18
N TYR A 829 13.59 18.99 8.75
CA TYR A 829 13.06 19.32 7.44
C TYR A 829 12.55 20.75 7.33
N ILE A 830 12.08 21.33 8.43
CA ILE A 830 11.65 22.73 8.44
C ILE A 830 12.86 23.67 8.44
N GLU A 831 13.95 23.33 9.11
CA GLU A 831 15.15 24.20 9.22
C GLU A 831 16.09 24.10 8.02
N HIS A 832 16.06 22.98 7.28
CA HIS A 832 17.00 22.68 6.18
C HIS A 832 16.34 22.62 4.80
N GLU A 833 15.22 23.32 4.60
CA GLU A 833 14.52 23.31 3.31
C GLU A 833 15.37 23.84 2.13
N ALA A 834 15.63 22.98 1.16
CA ALA A 834 16.28 23.31 -0.11
C ALA A 834 15.39 22.88 -1.30
N PRO A 835 14.87 23.83 -2.11
CA PRO A 835 13.95 23.52 -3.21
C PRO A 835 14.48 22.46 -4.18
N GLY A 836 13.72 21.40 -4.42
CA GLY A 836 14.08 20.29 -5.32
C GLY A 836 15.17 19.35 -4.80
N VAL A 837 15.73 19.63 -3.62
CA VAL A 837 16.85 18.88 -3.03
C VAL A 837 16.42 18.18 -1.75
N SER A 838 15.75 18.88 -0.84
CA SER A 838 15.20 18.31 0.39
C SER A 838 13.70 18.06 0.28
N HIS A 839 13.21 17.12 1.08
CA HIS A 839 11.79 16.99 1.37
C HIS A 839 11.29 18.31 1.97
N LYS A 840 10.15 18.80 1.48
CA LYS A 840 9.44 19.96 2.01
C LYS A 840 8.40 19.52 3.02
N TRP A 841 8.50 20.03 4.23
CA TRP A 841 7.50 19.83 5.27
C TRP A 841 6.24 20.68 4.99
N PRO A 842 5.03 20.28 5.41
CA PRO A 842 3.83 21.09 5.21
C PRO A 842 3.88 22.45 5.92
N ASP A 843 3.28 23.46 5.30
CA ASP A 843 2.94 24.75 5.94
C ASP A 843 1.68 24.63 6.80
N PHE A 844 0.71 23.87 6.31
CA PHE A 844 -0.54 23.58 6.99
C PHE A 844 -0.89 22.09 6.88
N TYR A 845 -1.34 21.51 7.99
CA TYR A 845 -2.17 20.31 7.97
C TYR A 845 -3.64 20.68 8.04
N ILE A 846 -4.46 19.92 7.31
CA ILE A 846 -5.92 20.03 7.29
C ILE A 846 -6.47 18.66 7.63
N LEU A 847 -6.98 18.49 8.85
CA LEU A 847 -7.46 17.21 9.38
C LEU A 847 -8.98 17.23 9.39
N TYR A 848 -9.61 16.42 8.55
CA TYR A 848 -11.06 16.33 8.46
C TYR A 848 -11.64 15.67 9.72
N ARG A 849 -12.85 16.06 10.10
CA ARG A 849 -13.54 15.50 11.27
C ARG A 849 -15.01 15.25 10.95
N ASP A 850 -15.74 14.69 11.91
CA ASP A 850 -17.19 14.47 11.81
C ASP A 850 -17.55 13.69 10.52
N HIS A 851 -16.77 12.69 10.15
CA HIS A 851 -16.98 11.88 8.93
C HIS A 851 -16.93 12.67 7.61
N PHE A 852 -16.45 13.93 7.61
CA PHE A 852 -16.20 14.65 6.36
C PHE A 852 -14.98 14.07 5.64
N GLN A 853 -14.97 14.21 4.32
CA GLN A 853 -13.88 13.73 3.48
C GLN A 853 -13.35 14.82 2.55
N ALA A 854 -12.06 14.72 2.26
CA ALA A 854 -11.41 15.47 1.21
C ALA A 854 -11.91 15.04 -0.17
N PRO A 855 -11.94 15.94 -1.16
CA PRO A 855 -12.18 15.56 -2.54
C PRO A 855 -11.09 14.60 -3.05
N ILE A 856 -11.49 13.46 -3.59
CA ILE A 856 -10.57 12.50 -4.22
C ILE A 856 -10.26 12.98 -5.63
N TYR A 857 -9.13 13.67 -5.79
CA TYR A 857 -8.56 13.96 -7.10
C TYR A 857 -7.82 12.73 -7.62
N GLY A 858 -7.85 12.45 -8.93
CA GLY A 858 -7.27 11.20 -9.49
C GLY A 858 -5.78 10.92 -9.20
N GLY A 859 -5.04 11.85 -8.58
CA GLY A 859 -3.69 11.61 -8.04
C GLY A 859 -3.65 10.98 -6.64
N VAL A 860 -4.71 11.10 -5.84
CA VAL A 860 -4.82 10.59 -4.45
C VAL A 860 -4.91 9.05 -4.40
N LEU A 861 -5.22 8.40 -5.52
CA LEU A 861 -5.22 6.94 -5.59
C LEU A 861 -3.86 6.38 -6.03
N LEU A 862 -2.96 7.22 -6.56
CA LEU A 862 -1.57 6.82 -6.80
C LEU A 862 -0.84 6.49 -5.50
N SER A 863 -1.23 7.14 -4.39
CA SER A 863 -0.63 6.90 -3.08
C SER A 863 -1.01 5.56 -2.45
N ILE A 864 -1.99 4.85 -3.01
CA ILE A 864 -2.27 3.43 -2.68
C ILE A 864 -2.01 2.51 -3.89
N GLY A 865 -1.17 2.94 -4.84
CA GLY A 865 -0.76 2.11 -5.99
C GLY A 865 -1.77 2.03 -7.16
N LEU A 866 -2.80 2.89 -7.20
CA LEU A 866 -3.83 2.92 -8.25
C LEU A 866 -3.76 4.20 -9.11
N ASP A 867 -3.22 4.08 -10.33
CA ASP A 867 -3.30 5.17 -11.32
C ASP A 867 -4.69 5.26 -11.95
N ILE A 868 -5.54 6.14 -11.41
CA ILE A 868 -6.84 6.49 -11.99
C ILE A 868 -6.92 7.95 -12.45
N SER A 869 -5.78 8.54 -12.84
CA SER A 869 -5.58 9.94 -13.25
C SER A 869 -6.56 10.53 -14.28
N ILE A 870 -7.40 9.69 -14.87
CA ILE A 870 -8.40 9.99 -15.91
C ILE A 870 -9.79 10.36 -15.36
N PHE A 871 -10.07 10.18 -14.07
CA PHE A 871 -11.34 10.58 -13.47
C PHE A 871 -11.20 11.92 -12.71
N PRO A 872 -12.09 12.89 -12.96
CA PRO A 872 -11.98 14.23 -12.39
C PRO A 872 -12.26 14.25 -10.88
N GLU A 873 -13.31 13.55 -10.44
CA GLU A 873 -13.77 13.43 -9.05
C GLU A 873 -14.60 12.14 -8.96
N VAL A 874 -14.21 11.17 -8.13
CA VAL A 874 -15.01 9.95 -7.92
C VAL A 874 -15.17 9.72 -6.41
N PRO A 875 -16.39 9.57 -5.88
CA PRO A 875 -16.62 9.23 -4.48
C PRO A 875 -16.39 7.71 -4.31
N LEU A 876 -15.16 7.26 -4.51
CA LEU A 876 -14.84 5.83 -4.57
C LEU A 876 -14.41 5.26 -3.22
N LEU A 877 -13.95 6.10 -2.30
CA LEU A 877 -13.56 5.69 -0.95
C LEU A 877 -14.68 6.04 0.04
N ILE A 878 -15.24 5.01 0.64
CA ILE A 878 -16.33 5.07 1.61
C ILE A 878 -15.77 5.27 3.01
N GLY A 879 -14.68 4.58 3.35
CA GLY A 879 -13.98 4.77 4.61
C GLY A 879 -12.69 5.57 4.43
N GLY A 880 -12.24 6.20 5.51
CA GLY A 880 -10.96 6.88 5.53
C GLY A 880 -10.42 7.21 6.91
N HIS A 881 -9.14 7.59 6.92
CA HIS A 881 -8.34 7.87 8.10
C HIS A 881 -7.37 9.03 7.84
N GLY A 882 -6.58 9.39 8.85
CA GLY A 882 -5.62 10.51 8.83
C GLY A 882 -5.83 11.54 9.93
N SER A 883 -6.96 11.44 10.64
CA SER A 883 -7.49 12.47 11.53
C SER A 883 -7.65 12.01 12.99
N PRO A 884 -7.90 12.94 13.94
CA PRO A 884 -8.04 12.63 15.36
C PRO A 884 -9.11 11.58 15.72
N ASP A 885 -10.19 11.50 14.93
CA ASP A 885 -11.28 10.51 15.07
C ASP A 885 -10.87 9.09 14.68
N THR A 886 -9.66 8.92 14.14
CA THR A 886 -9.10 7.62 13.76
C THR A 886 -7.92 7.18 14.61
N GLN A 887 -7.68 7.82 15.77
CA GLN A 887 -6.50 7.50 16.58
C GLN A 887 -6.66 6.32 17.55
N HIS A 888 -7.90 5.91 17.88
CA HIS A 888 -8.15 4.89 18.90
C HIS A 888 -7.92 3.49 18.34
N ILE A 889 -6.88 2.83 18.86
CA ILE A 889 -6.34 1.57 18.35
C ILE A 889 -6.28 0.51 19.46
N PRO A 890 -6.31 -0.79 19.13
CA PRO A 890 -5.91 -1.83 20.07
C PRO A 890 -4.40 -1.77 20.33
N LEU A 891 -4.01 -2.04 21.58
CA LEU A 891 -2.63 -2.30 21.97
C LEU A 891 -2.58 -3.39 23.04
N ILE A 892 -1.94 -4.51 22.71
CA ILE A 892 -1.88 -5.70 23.58
C ILE A 892 -0.46 -6.25 23.56
N LEU A 893 0.14 -6.43 24.73
CA LEU A 893 1.51 -6.91 24.87
C LEU A 893 1.58 -8.19 25.70
N HIS A 894 2.35 -9.16 25.21
CA HIS A 894 2.71 -10.39 25.91
C HIS A 894 4.22 -10.60 25.87
N GLY A 895 4.78 -11.17 26.93
CA GLY A 895 6.16 -11.65 26.96
C GLY A 895 6.78 -11.66 28.35
N PRO A 896 8.05 -12.03 28.48
CA PRO A 896 8.77 -12.05 29.75
C PRO A 896 8.73 -10.68 30.46
N GLY A 897 8.38 -10.64 31.75
CA GLY A 897 8.31 -9.39 32.53
C GLY A 897 7.10 -8.49 32.25
N ILE A 898 6.20 -8.91 31.36
CA ILE A 898 4.90 -8.26 31.12
C ILE A 898 3.83 -8.98 31.95
N ARG A 899 3.01 -8.22 32.67
CA ARG A 899 1.89 -8.75 33.46
C ARG A 899 0.91 -9.50 32.58
N ARG A 900 0.43 -10.63 33.08
CA ARG A 900 -0.57 -11.47 32.40
C ARG A 900 -1.98 -11.20 32.91
N GLY A 901 -2.96 -11.31 32.02
CA GLY A 901 -4.37 -11.19 32.37
C GLY A 901 -4.68 -9.84 32.98
N HIS A 902 -4.23 -8.77 32.35
CA HIS A 902 -4.31 -7.42 32.90
C HIS A 902 -4.89 -6.43 31.88
N VAL A 903 -5.94 -5.70 32.26
CA VAL A 903 -6.58 -4.69 31.42
C VAL A 903 -6.39 -3.32 32.06
N ARG A 904 -5.95 -2.35 31.27
CA ARG A 904 -5.52 -1.00 31.70
C ARG A 904 -6.31 0.07 30.97
N GLY A 905 -6.73 1.11 31.69
CA GLY A 905 -7.53 2.23 31.15
C GLY A 905 -6.78 3.55 30.96
N GLU A 906 -5.52 3.64 31.35
CA GLU A 906 -4.70 4.83 31.10
C GLU A 906 -4.48 5.07 29.61
N ARG A 907 -4.31 6.34 29.26
CA ARG A 907 -3.94 6.73 27.90
C ARG A 907 -2.49 6.37 27.63
N VAL A 908 -2.25 5.68 26.54
CA VAL A 908 -0.92 5.29 26.05
C VAL A 908 -0.83 5.52 24.54
N HIS A 909 0.37 5.58 23.99
CA HIS A 909 0.58 5.80 22.57
C HIS A 909 1.41 4.69 21.91
N ILE A 910 1.25 4.53 20.60
CA ILE A 910 2.02 3.57 19.79
C ILE A 910 3.55 3.76 19.91
N SER A 911 4.02 5.00 20.13
CA SER A 911 5.44 5.29 20.37
C SER A 911 5.98 4.75 21.70
N ASP A 912 5.11 4.36 22.63
CA ASP A 912 5.51 3.85 23.94
C ASP A 912 5.98 2.38 23.84
N ILE A 913 5.71 1.71 22.73
CA ILE A 913 6.05 0.29 22.51
C ILE A 913 7.57 0.07 22.51
N ALA A 914 8.31 0.75 21.64
CA ALA A 914 9.76 0.59 21.53
C ALA A 914 10.52 0.86 22.85
N PRO A 915 10.30 1.99 23.58
CA PRO A 915 10.96 2.20 24.87
C PRO A 915 10.57 1.19 25.94
N THR A 916 9.35 0.64 25.90
CA THR A 916 8.94 -0.46 26.79
C THR A 916 9.79 -1.71 26.53
N LEU A 917 9.97 -2.09 25.27
CA LEU A 917 10.80 -3.23 24.90
C LEU A 917 12.28 -2.98 25.20
N TYR A 918 12.80 -1.78 24.95
CA TYR A 918 14.19 -1.44 25.34
C TYR A 918 14.40 -1.59 26.84
N ARG A 919 13.44 -1.16 27.65
CA ARG A 919 13.47 -1.29 29.11
C ARG A 919 13.46 -2.75 29.57
N LEU A 920 12.61 -3.58 28.96
CA LEU A 920 12.45 -5.01 29.26
C LEU A 920 13.68 -5.84 28.85
N LEU A 921 14.34 -5.44 27.76
CA LEU A 921 15.50 -6.12 27.19
C LEU A 921 16.85 -5.60 27.73
N ASP A 922 16.82 -4.54 28.55
CA ASP A 922 18.02 -3.78 28.97
C ASP A 922 18.83 -3.26 27.77
N TRP A 923 18.14 -2.78 26.74
CA TRP A 923 18.74 -2.22 25.53
C TRP A 923 18.91 -0.69 25.64
N PRO A 924 19.92 -0.12 24.96
CA PRO A 924 20.09 1.33 24.91
C PRO A 924 18.91 1.97 24.19
N VAL A 925 18.36 3.04 24.77
CA VAL A 925 17.28 3.84 24.19
C VAL A 925 17.89 4.86 23.22
N PRO A 926 17.56 4.81 21.91
CA PRO A 926 18.01 5.84 20.96
C PRO A 926 17.52 7.25 21.31
N ASP A 927 18.30 8.27 20.97
CA ASP A 927 17.95 9.67 21.25
C ASP A 927 16.72 10.15 20.46
N ASN A 928 16.40 9.51 19.32
CA ASN A 928 15.17 9.79 18.57
C ASN A 928 13.88 9.36 19.30
N VAL A 929 13.94 8.53 20.34
CA VAL A 929 12.73 8.03 21.02
C VAL A 929 12.00 9.17 21.73
N ASP A 930 10.72 9.34 21.40
CA ASP A 930 9.77 10.28 21.98
C ASP A 930 8.87 9.65 23.05
N GLY A 931 8.52 8.37 22.86
CA GLY A 931 7.63 7.65 23.75
C GLY A 931 8.25 7.37 25.12
N THR A 932 7.41 6.89 26.03
CA THR A 932 7.80 6.52 27.38
C THR A 932 7.49 5.05 27.67
N PRO A 933 8.28 4.34 28.50
CA PRO A 933 7.95 2.97 28.86
C PRO A 933 6.57 2.83 29.50
N LEU A 934 5.86 1.78 29.13
CA LEU A 934 4.55 1.39 29.64
C LEU A 934 4.68 0.73 31.03
N GLU A 935 5.04 1.51 32.06
CA GLU A 935 5.25 1.03 33.43
C GLU A 935 4.05 0.24 34.00
N GLY A 936 2.84 0.54 33.52
CA GLY A 936 1.62 -0.16 33.91
C GLY A 936 1.53 -1.62 33.45
N ALA A 937 2.27 -1.99 32.40
CA ALA A 937 2.35 -3.35 31.86
C ALA A 937 3.44 -4.20 32.52
N LEU A 938 4.44 -3.58 33.14
CA LEU A 938 5.60 -4.29 33.67
C LEU A 938 5.29 -4.95 35.00
N ASP A 939 5.77 -6.18 35.22
CA ASP A 939 5.80 -6.78 36.55
C ASP A 939 6.53 -5.86 37.53
N ALA A 940 6.10 -5.84 38.79
CA ALA A 940 6.84 -5.10 39.81
C ALA A 940 8.29 -5.63 39.84
N PRO A 941 9.33 -4.78 40.00
CA PRO A 941 10.69 -5.26 40.20
C PRO A 941 10.65 -6.26 41.35
N GLY A 942 11.01 -7.52 41.07
CA GLY A 942 10.87 -8.60 42.04
C GLY A 942 11.57 -8.28 43.36
N ASP A 943 10.89 -8.55 44.48
CA ASP A 943 11.47 -8.66 45.83
C ASP A 943 12.48 -9.82 45.92
#